data_AF-A0A7V9JHF5-F1
#
_entry.id   AF-A0A7V9JHF5-F1
#
_cell.length_a   1.000
_cell.length_b   1.000
_cell.length_c   1.000
_cell.angle_alpha   90.00
_cell.angle_beta   90.00
_cell.angle_gamma   90.00
#
_symmetry.space_group_name_H-M   'P 1'
#
loop_
_entity.id
_entity.type
_entity.pdbx_description
1 polymer ?
#
loop_
_entity_poly.entity_id
_entity_poly.type
_entity_poly.pdbx_seq_one_letter_code
_entity_poly.pdbx_strand_id
1 'polypeptide(L)'
;MRKRLKFICLVAPLAALTFLALSGPAAAGTTAGSFFEDPQDTNVPYVAWVGEKVRLVKCVDAVRFHPVGGVGDFNVVDWSGVNPNGQESIRPSFFPSNAQSRASFAGAGEQAGRTCYDIIVASEKPGLAKIKLETRASQGNFTHDFLVIWMTMNTPVLNELANDEIPGLRVGDPLGDGNFAPIFDSSGFGSFRDGYFQVDVTGSFPLGNNYADDFDSDPEAETATLPADWEALANEYGVSQADAFDPSGWDIHDDQVDQVENRTADHSPASICGGTNLLLDEVDNCRGPGGELDWFSRLVGGTFPTTRGPFDPLRPSASYLPDGKVDAGDAPMPALRIDVGVTGAFGALLPADKHVIYSRNATGVASAAFPGNLHNLYAPFYAAYIPATRAPQTSSGVTGELANNFPGFQNDDGLYHFWDLLNADDHPETANRCNDVGGNGQINPGGRILHPRGVASATVYTDEHGEAIVRFTPDVGVRLAPDAQGLCDLGELSNTPRLLGTATISAQAELPFEQAQRPIDATPLTKRLLSLAGKSLDCVAKTPIEAFCVETIRNIRGNPVVGAPVVFSREPEGKMEGAQLLFGGFDTRGSTCSNRQLGAFDEVQCTTNAKGQAGIVIKSTLPGLVDIDAENVATRNGGLGVQRVRCIRFAGDGVTLPIDANFCSGVPTGGTGIPVTPVTPVTPVTPVTPVTPVAPTTPTTATQSVAPAVSAAIVSLAGNPIPATAPAAKAPAAKAAASVRSARLVVINGVRYLVVRASSSAPTAKLRITLVMRTGKVTKPVVRTVRTNRAVRVANLAISKHVRTVRVSVVQ
;
A
#
# COMPACT_ATOMS: atom_id res chain seq x y z
N MET A 1 54.08 -50.62 -61.46
CA MET A 1 53.31 -51.77 -60.91
C MET A 1 51.83 -51.37 -60.76
N ARG A 2 50.94 -52.34 -60.47
CA ARG A 2 49.46 -52.26 -60.37
C ARG A 2 48.96 -51.10 -59.44
N LYS A 3 47.75 -50.51 -59.53
CA LYS A 3 46.58 -50.58 -60.45
C LYS A 3 45.71 -49.28 -60.29
N ARG A 4 44.66 -49.10 -61.12
CA ARG A 4 43.75 -47.91 -61.21
C ARG A 4 42.53 -47.95 -60.26
N LEU A 5 41.96 -46.77 -59.89
CA LEU A 5 40.53 -46.30 -59.87
C LEU A 5 40.41 -45.12 -58.85
N LYS A 6 39.77 -43.94 -59.02
CA LYS A 6 38.54 -43.39 -59.70
C LYS A 6 37.24 -43.40 -58.86
N PHE A 7 36.66 -42.18 -58.69
CA PHE A 7 35.26 -41.82 -58.36
C PHE A 7 34.74 -42.19 -56.94
N ILE A 8 33.72 -41.57 -56.32
CA ILE A 8 33.07 -40.23 -56.27
C ILE A 8 31.82 -40.38 -55.34
N CYS A 9 31.29 -39.28 -54.77
CA CYS A 9 29.97 -39.11 -54.10
C CYS A 9 29.73 -39.59 -52.63
N LEU A 10 29.51 -38.57 -51.77
CA LEU A 10 28.28 -38.27 -51.01
C LEU A 10 27.57 -39.34 -50.13
N VAL A 11 27.39 -39.01 -48.84
CA VAL A 11 26.12 -38.95 -48.04
C VAL A 11 26.46 -39.03 -46.53
N ALA A 12 25.79 -38.22 -45.69
CA ALA A 12 25.92 -38.19 -44.21
C ALA A 12 24.96 -39.24 -43.56
N PRO A 13 24.97 -39.53 -42.22
CA PRO A 13 24.56 -38.54 -41.20
C PRO A 13 25.10 -38.72 -39.74
N LEU A 14 24.62 -37.82 -38.88
CA LEU A 14 24.29 -37.98 -37.44
C LEU A 14 25.39 -38.00 -36.34
N ALA A 15 25.49 -36.84 -35.67
CA ALA A 15 25.45 -36.61 -34.22
C ALA A 15 25.84 -37.73 -33.22
N ALA A 16 26.97 -37.52 -32.51
CA ALA A 16 27.11 -37.63 -31.06
C ALA A 16 28.46 -37.05 -30.59
N LEU A 17 28.58 -36.69 -29.31
CA LEU A 17 29.81 -36.27 -28.59
C LEU A 17 30.53 -34.97 -29.02
N THR A 18 30.03 -33.82 -28.57
CA THR A 18 30.88 -32.67 -28.16
C THR A 18 30.23 -31.86 -27.03
N PHE A 19 30.25 -32.39 -25.80
CA PHE A 19 29.97 -31.63 -24.56
C PHE A 19 30.76 -32.27 -23.41
N LEU A 20 32.08 -31.98 -23.34
CA LEU A 20 32.92 -32.35 -22.20
C LEU A 20 34.25 -31.56 -22.20
N ALA A 21 34.21 -30.27 -21.82
CA ALA A 21 35.40 -29.48 -21.42
C ALA A 21 35.02 -28.06 -20.94
N LEU A 22 34.52 -27.93 -19.71
CA LEU A 22 34.42 -26.65 -19.00
C LEU A 22 34.76 -26.86 -17.51
N SER A 23 36.04 -27.04 -17.23
CA SER A 23 36.60 -27.00 -15.87
C SER A 23 37.52 -25.78 -15.76
N GLY A 24 36.99 -24.68 -15.20
CA GLY A 24 37.78 -23.48 -14.90
C GLY A 24 38.74 -23.70 -13.71
N PRO A 25 39.83 -22.94 -13.62
CA PRO A 25 40.77 -23.06 -12.49
C PRO A 25 40.19 -22.44 -11.23
N ALA A 26 40.34 -23.12 -10.09
CA ALA A 26 40.00 -22.58 -8.78
C ALA A 26 40.88 -21.36 -8.43
N ALA A 27 40.25 -20.23 -8.13
CA ALA A 27 40.89 -19.06 -7.54
C ALA A 27 40.49 -18.98 -6.06
N ALA A 28 41.46 -19.12 -5.15
CA ALA A 28 41.22 -18.98 -3.72
C ALA A 28 41.39 -17.51 -3.29
N GLY A 29 40.35 -16.94 -2.68
CA GLY A 29 40.39 -15.59 -2.11
C GLY A 29 39.02 -15.02 -1.73
N THR A 30 38.71 -15.06 -0.42
CA THR A 30 37.59 -14.35 0.25
C THR A 30 36.16 -14.64 -0.24
N THR A 31 35.61 -15.75 0.26
CA THR A 31 34.21 -15.94 0.70
C THR A 31 33.08 -15.36 -0.17
N ALA A 32 32.72 -16.11 -1.21
CA ALA A 32 31.31 -16.41 -1.44
C ALA A 32 30.88 -17.53 -0.44
N GLY A 33 29.60 -17.60 -0.07
CA GLY A 33 29.05 -18.64 0.82
C GLY A 33 29.10 -20.06 0.23
N SER A 34 28.81 -21.06 1.05
CA SER A 34 28.77 -22.48 0.68
C SER A 34 27.40 -22.87 0.08
N PHE A 35 26.92 -22.11 -0.89
CA PHE A 35 25.56 -22.25 -1.43
C PHE A 35 25.23 -23.68 -1.90
N PHE A 36 24.09 -24.20 -1.45
CA PHE A 36 23.76 -25.63 -1.50
C PHE A 36 23.00 -26.06 -2.75
N GLU A 37 23.32 -27.25 -3.26
CA GLU A 37 22.52 -27.92 -4.30
C GLU A 37 21.25 -28.61 -3.75
N ASP A 38 21.25 -29.05 -2.47
CA ASP A 38 20.09 -29.63 -1.77
C ASP A 38 19.84 -28.86 -0.44
N PRO A 39 18.81 -28.00 -0.35
CA PRO A 39 18.51 -27.22 0.87
C PRO A 39 18.02 -28.09 2.04
N GLN A 40 17.85 -29.40 1.87
CA GLN A 40 17.65 -30.29 3.03
C GLN A 40 18.94 -30.49 3.84
N ASP A 41 20.11 -30.09 3.34
CA ASP A 41 21.40 -30.26 4.02
C ASP A 41 21.78 -29.07 4.90
N THR A 42 20.89 -28.08 5.02
CA THR A 42 20.92 -26.98 6.00
C THR A 42 19.77 -27.12 7.01
N ASN A 43 19.66 -26.20 7.97
CA ASN A 43 18.67 -26.24 9.05
C ASN A 43 17.62 -25.12 9.01
N VAL A 44 17.28 -24.60 7.83
CA VAL A 44 16.34 -23.47 7.64
C VAL A 44 15.08 -23.66 8.50
N PRO A 45 14.71 -22.69 9.35
CA PRO A 45 13.50 -22.77 10.14
C PRO A 45 12.23 -22.86 9.31
N TYR A 46 11.37 -23.82 9.65
CA TYR A 46 9.97 -23.73 9.28
C TYR A 46 9.30 -22.67 10.17
N VAL A 47 8.76 -21.62 9.57
CA VAL A 47 8.03 -20.57 10.30
C VAL A 47 6.52 -20.83 10.21
N ALA A 48 5.82 -20.63 11.32
CA ALA A 48 4.39 -20.87 11.47
C ALA A 48 3.77 -19.90 12.47
N TRP A 49 2.47 -19.64 12.36
CA TRP A 49 1.71 -18.94 13.39
C TRP A 49 1.36 -19.88 14.55
N VAL A 50 1.23 -19.35 15.77
CA VAL A 50 0.76 -20.15 16.92
C VAL A 50 -0.59 -20.84 16.63
N GLY A 51 -0.72 -22.11 17.01
CA GLY A 51 -1.87 -22.95 16.67
C GLY A 51 -1.76 -23.68 15.32
N GLU A 52 -0.83 -23.29 14.45
CA GLU A 52 -0.58 -24.05 13.21
C GLU A 52 0.20 -25.34 13.47
N LYS A 53 -0.13 -26.36 12.68
CA LYS A 53 0.63 -27.59 12.56
C LYS A 53 1.70 -27.41 11.48
N VAL A 54 2.87 -27.99 11.68
CA VAL A 54 4.00 -28.01 10.74
C VAL A 54 4.40 -29.46 10.47
N ARG A 55 4.48 -29.83 9.19
CA ARG A 55 5.00 -31.13 8.75
C ARG A 55 6.49 -31.02 8.45
N LEU A 56 7.30 -31.65 9.28
CA LEU A 56 8.75 -31.77 9.07
C LEU A 56 9.03 -33.01 8.24
N VAL A 57 9.93 -32.92 7.26
CA VAL A 57 10.32 -34.05 6.41
C VAL A 57 11.80 -33.98 6.07
N LYS A 58 12.51 -35.11 6.16
CA LYS A 58 13.86 -35.26 5.59
C LYS A 58 13.89 -36.50 4.69
N CYS A 59 14.37 -36.32 3.46
CA CYS A 59 14.59 -37.39 2.49
C CYS A 59 16.09 -37.69 2.35
N VAL A 60 16.44 -38.96 2.28
CA VAL A 60 17.83 -39.44 2.12
C VAL A 60 17.96 -40.40 0.94
N ASP A 61 19.15 -40.47 0.37
CA ASP A 61 19.50 -41.42 -0.69
C ASP A 61 19.22 -42.87 -0.23
N ALA A 62 18.28 -43.54 -0.90
CA ALA A 62 17.84 -44.88 -0.57
C ALA A 62 18.92 -45.95 -0.80
N VAL A 63 19.93 -45.66 -1.62
CA VAL A 63 21.07 -46.56 -1.90
C VAL A 63 22.14 -46.43 -0.82
N ARG A 64 22.39 -45.22 -0.31
CA ARG A 64 23.36 -44.99 0.77
C ARG A 64 22.83 -45.33 2.16
N PHE A 65 21.56 -45.05 2.40
CA PHE A 65 20.95 -45.21 3.72
C PHE A 65 20.05 -46.45 3.75
N HIS A 66 18.83 -46.41 3.19
CA HIS A 66 17.91 -47.57 3.25
C HIS A 66 16.96 -47.69 2.05
N PRO A 67 16.68 -48.92 1.55
CA PRO A 67 15.37 -49.21 0.96
C PRO A 67 14.28 -49.14 2.05
N VAL A 68 13.06 -48.77 1.65
CA VAL A 68 11.90 -48.48 2.51
C VAL A 68 11.71 -49.55 3.61
N GLY A 69 11.59 -49.12 4.87
CA GLY A 69 11.33 -49.99 6.03
C GLY A 69 11.94 -49.56 7.37
N GLY A 70 12.65 -48.42 7.42
CA GLY A 70 13.25 -47.89 8.66
C GLY A 70 12.28 -47.12 9.55
N VAL A 71 12.71 -46.81 10.78
CA VAL A 71 12.00 -45.94 11.72
C VAL A 71 12.89 -44.75 12.08
N GLY A 72 12.29 -43.56 12.05
CA GLY A 72 12.89 -42.31 12.53
C GLY A 72 12.23 -41.87 13.85
N ASP A 73 13.04 -41.53 14.85
CA ASP A 73 12.61 -41.02 16.14
C ASP A 73 12.83 -39.50 16.21
N PHE A 74 11.76 -38.74 16.47
CA PHE A 74 11.76 -37.27 16.49
C PHE A 74 11.67 -36.70 17.92
N ASN A 75 12.64 -35.91 18.35
CA ASN A 75 12.72 -35.41 19.73
C ASN A 75 12.88 -33.88 19.77
N VAL A 76 12.10 -33.19 20.61
CA VAL A 76 12.38 -31.78 20.96
C VAL A 76 13.64 -31.76 21.84
N VAL A 77 14.76 -31.36 21.26
CA VAL A 77 16.04 -31.19 21.95
C VAL A 77 16.01 -29.92 22.78
N ASP A 78 15.51 -28.83 22.18
CA ASP A 78 15.46 -27.51 22.81
C ASP A 78 14.19 -26.74 22.42
N TRP A 79 13.82 -25.77 23.25
CA TRP A 79 12.60 -24.97 23.11
C TRP A 79 12.73 -23.62 23.82
N SER A 80 12.60 -22.51 23.08
CA SER A 80 12.74 -21.15 23.61
C SER A 80 11.49 -20.60 24.28
N GLY A 81 10.32 -21.21 24.04
CA GLY A 81 9.06 -20.75 24.59
C GLY A 81 9.05 -20.85 26.13
N VAL A 82 8.49 -19.82 26.76
CA VAL A 82 8.42 -19.68 28.22
C VAL A 82 6.99 -19.41 28.66
N ASN A 83 6.54 -20.11 29.70
CA ASN A 83 5.28 -19.77 30.36
C ASN A 83 5.47 -18.48 31.17
N PRO A 84 4.53 -17.49 31.11
CA PRO A 84 4.62 -16.24 31.88
C PRO A 84 4.74 -16.39 33.40
N ASN A 85 4.50 -17.60 33.91
CA ASN A 85 4.44 -17.94 35.33
C ASN A 85 5.68 -18.73 35.82
N GLY A 86 6.69 -18.98 34.97
CA GLY A 86 7.90 -19.72 35.34
C GLY A 86 7.70 -21.22 35.62
N GLN A 87 6.56 -21.80 35.21
CA GLN A 87 6.36 -23.26 35.18
C GLN A 87 6.92 -23.84 33.88
N GLU A 88 7.19 -25.15 33.85
CA GLU A 88 7.65 -25.87 32.64
C GLU A 88 6.82 -25.44 31.42
N SER A 89 7.49 -24.93 30.38
CA SER A 89 6.76 -24.53 29.16
C SER A 89 6.07 -25.75 28.57
N ILE A 90 4.84 -25.55 28.11
CA ILE A 90 4.21 -26.51 27.19
C ILE A 90 5.14 -26.58 25.97
N ARG A 91 5.71 -27.76 25.72
CA ARG A 91 6.56 -28.03 24.55
C ARG A 91 5.69 -28.31 23.33
N PRO A 92 6.23 -28.16 22.10
CA PRO A 92 5.53 -28.59 20.89
C PRO A 92 5.02 -30.04 20.98
N SER A 93 3.81 -30.25 20.48
CA SER A 93 3.09 -31.53 20.51
C SER A 93 3.25 -32.29 19.19
N PHE A 94 3.37 -33.62 19.25
CA PHE A 94 3.54 -34.50 18.10
C PHE A 94 2.21 -35.17 17.67
N PHE A 95 1.99 -35.34 16.36
CA PHE A 95 0.75 -35.86 15.76
C PHE A 95 1.02 -36.98 14.71
N PRO A 96 0.06 -37.90 14.45
CA PRO A 96 -1.31 -37.99 14.99
C PRO A 96 -1.40 -38.62 16.39
N SER A 97 -0.27 -39.03 16.95
CA SER A 97 -0.14 -39.40 18.37
C SER A 97 1.17 -38.85 18.90
N ASN A 98 1.32 -38.82 20.22
CA ASN A 98 2.58 -38.48 20.88
C ASN A 98 3.71 -39.51 20.64
N ALA A 99 3.48 -40.55 19.81
CA ALA A 99 4.53 -41.42 19.33
C ALA A 99 5.48 -40.63 18.40
N GLN A 100 6.66 -40.36 18.93
CA GLN A 100 7.78 -39.71 18.26
C GLN A 100 8.43 -40.58 17.17
N SER A 101 8.12 -41.88 17.14
CA SER A 101 8.64 -42.86 16.18
C SER A 101 7.74 -42.94 14.93
N ARG A 102 8.33 -42.77 13.75
CA ARG A 102 7.62 -42.72 12.47
C ARG A 102 8.27 -43.65 11.44
N ALA A 103 7.46 -44.41 10.72
CA ALA A 103 7.94 -45.28 9.65
C ALA A 103 8.40 -44.47 8.42
N SER A 104 9.43 -44.94 7.74
CA SER A 104 9.87 -44.38 6.46
C SER A 104 8.83 -44.56 5.36
N PHE A 105 8.73 -43.60 4.44
CA PHE A 105 7.95 -43.71 3.20
C PHE A 105 8.82 -43.44 1.97
N ALA A 106 8.34 -43.80 0.78
CA ALA A 106 9.02 -43.50 -0.48
C ALA A 106 8.73 -42.06 -0.92
N GLY A 107 9.78 -41.29 -1.25
CA GLY A 107 9.61 -39.95 -1.80
C GLY A 107 8.99 -39.95 -3.19
N ALA A 108 8.34 -38.84 -3.54
CA ALA A 108 7.66 -38.60 -4.81
C ALA A 108 7.97 -37.19 -5.32
N GLY A 109 7.86 -36.97 -6.63
CA GLY A 109 8.24 -35.71 -7.26
C GLY A 109 9.76 -35.59 -7.39
N GLU A 110 10.32 -34.43 -7.03
CA GLU A 110 11.78 -34.22 -6.95
C GLU A 110 12.48 -35.20 -5.98
N GLN A 111 11.76 -35.73 -4.99
CA GLN A 111 12.28 -36.71 -4.04
C GLN A 111 12.07 -38.18 -4.49
N ALA A 112 11.67 -38.42 -5.74
CA ALA A 112 11.45 -39.78 -6.26
C ALA A 112 12.72 -40.65 -6.17
N GLY A 113 12.57 -41.85 -5.59
CA GLY A 113 13.70 -42.76 -5.36
C GLY A 113 14.50 -42.52 -4.07
N ARG A 114 14.17 -41.47 -3.30
CA ARG A 114 14.68 -41.27 -1.93
C ARG A 114 13.77 -41.93 -0.89
N THR A 115 14.33 -42.25 0.26
CA THR A 115 13.58 -42.73 1.44
C THR A 115 13.40 -41.55 2.40
N CYS A 116 12.15 -41.27 2.79
CA CYS A 116 11.78 -40.08 3.55
C CYS A 116 11.17 -40.44 4.91
N TYR A 117 11.31 -39.53 5.87
CA TYR A 117 10.73 -39.62 7.21
C TYR A 117 9.98 -38.32 7.50
N ASP A 118 8.77 -38.41 8.07
CA ASP A 118 7.98 -37.24 8.43
C ASP A 118 7.41 -37.29 9.85
N ILE A 119 7.14 -36.11 10.41
CA ILE A 119 6.35 -35.92 11.62
C ILE A 119 5.53 -34.65 11.49
N ILE A 120 4.40 -34.56 12.20
CA ILE A 120 3.64 -33.32 12.35
C ILE A 120 3.82 -32.82 13.78
N VAL A 121 4.16 -31.55 13.93
CA VAL A 121 4.33 -30.84 15.21
C VAL A 121 3.47 -29.60 15.27
N ALA A 122 3.02 -29.20 16.46
CA ALA A 122 2.28 -27.94 16.65
C ALA A 122 2.55 -27.31 18.01
N SER A 123 2.36 -25.99 18.11
CA SER A 123 2.44 -25.26 19.38
C SER A 123 1.41 -24.13 19.45
N GLU A 124 0.61 -24.10 20.53
CA GLU A 124 -0.22 -22.94 20.90
C GLU A 124 0.58 -21.83 21.61
N LYS A 125 1.91 -21.93 21.65
CA LYS A 125 2.80 -21.01 22.36
C LYS A 125 3.93 -20.59 21.43
N PRO A 126 4.27 -19.29 21.36
CA PRO A 126 5.33 -18.83 20.48
C PRO A 126 6.70 -19.28 21.02
N GLY A 127 7.64 -19.52 20.11
CA GLY A 127 9.01 -19.93 20.40
C GLY A 127 9.66 -20.68 19.25
N LEU A 128 10.98 -20.79 19.31
CA LEU A 128 11.85 -21.61 18.47
C LEU A 128 12.03 -22.99 19.10
N ALA A 129 11.82 -24.04 18.32
CA ALA A 129 12.08 -25.43 18.68
C ALA A 129 13.24 -26.00 17.87
N LYS A 130 14.18 -26.67 18.54
CA LYS A 130 15.14 -27.56 17.88
C LYS A 130 14.65 -29.00 17.98
N ILE A 131 14.31 -29.60 16.85
CA ILE A 131 13.75 -30.96 16.77
C ILE A 131 14.73 -31.86 16.03
N LYS A 132 15.23 -32.89 16.72
CA LYS A 132 16.17 -33.86 16.14
C LYS A 132 15.44 -35.10 15.65
N LEU A 133 15.70 -35.48 14.40
CA LEU A 133 15.44 -36.79 13.84
C LEU A 133 16.67 -37.68 14.04
N GLU A 134 16.49 -38.85 14.62
CA GLU A 134 17.48 -39.94 14.64
C GLU A 134 16.88 -41.18 13.97
N THR A 135 17.55 -41.76 12.98
CA THR A 135 17.11 -43.04 12.40
C THR A 135 17.76 -44.23 13.10
N ARG A 136 17.01 -45.32 13.25
CA ARG A 136 17.49 -46.58 13.85
C ARG A 136 17.39 -47.72 12.85
N ALA A 137 18.54 -48.13 12.30
CA ALA A 137 18.60 -49.18 11.29
C ALA A 137 19.90 -50.00 11.33
N SER A 138 19.90 -51.14 10.64
CA SER A 138 21.01 -52.12 10.66
C SER A 138 22.18 -51.81 9.71
N GLN A 139 22.06 -50.79 8.85
CA GLN A 139 23.10 -50.46 7.85
C GLN A 139 23.65 -49.03 7.94
N GLY A 140 23.21 -48.26 8.95
CA GLY A 140 23.66 -46.89 9.20
C GLY A 140 22.56 -46.09 9.88
N ASN A 141 22.93 -45.25 10.85
CA ASN A 141 22.02 -44.27 11.42
C ASN A 141 22.45 -42.90 10.89
N PHE A 142 21.49 -42.02 10.61
CA PHE A 142 21.75 -40.60 10.39
C PHE A 142 20.95 -39.75 11.39
N THR A 143 21.43 -38.53 11.61
CA THR A 143 20.78 -37.53 12.44
C THR A 143 20.57 -36.25 11.64
N HIS A 144 19.44 -35.57 11.85
CA HIS A 144 19.18 -34.25 11.26
C HIS A 144 18.46 -33.36 12.28
N ASP A 145 18.87 -32.10 12.36
CA ASP A 145 18.33 -31.10 13.28
C ASP A 145 17.43 -30.14 12.49
N PHE A 146 16.12 -30.20 12.74
CA PHE A 146 15.15 -29.23 12.25
C PHE A 146 15.04 -28.04 13.21
N LEU A 147 14.77 -26.85 12.66
CA LEU A 147 14.29 -25.69 13.40
C LEU A 147 12.82 -25.42 13.04
N VAL A 148 12.02 -25.03 14.04
CA VAL A 148 10.62 -24.60 13.84
C VAL A 148 10.32 -23.39 14.71
N ILE A 149 9.80 -22.33 14.12
CA ILE A 149 9.40 -21.10 14.81
C ILE A 149 7.87 -21.03 14.80
N TRP A 150 7.27 -20.95 15.99
CA TRP A 150 5.89 -20.49 16.14
C TRP A 150 5.90 -19.04 16.62
N MET A 151 5.15 -18.16 15.96
CA MET A 151 5.08 -16.74 16.31
C MET A 151 3.64 -16.25 16.51
N THR A 152 3.50 -15.22 17.35
CA THR A 152 2.24 -14.47 17.49
C THR A 152 2.22 -13.32 16.50
N MET A 153 1.07 -13.07 15.87
CA MET A 153 0.82 -11.91 15.03
C MET A 153 1.03 -10.62 15.83
N ASN A 154 1.78 -9.68 15.28
CA ASN A 154 1.78 -8.30 15.76
C ASN A 154 0.55 -7.54 15.21
N THR A 155 0.39 -6.28 15.59
CA THR A 155 -0.68 -5.45 15.02
C THR A 155 -0.42 -5.20 13.53
N PRO A 156 -1.34 -5.58 12.63
CA PRO A 156 -1.18 -5.34 11.20
C PRO A 156 -1.13 -3.83 10.91
N VAL A 157 -0.23 -3.43 10.03
CA VAL A 157 -0.16 -2.05 9.51
C VAL A 157 -0.98 -1.99 8.23
N LEU A 158 -1.82 -0.97 8.07
CA LEU A 158 -2.67 -0.78 6.91
C LEU A 158 -2.32 0.59 6.28
N ASN A 159 -1.70 0.57 5.11
CA ASN A 159 -1.16 1.74 4.40
C ASN A 159 -1.86 1.94 3.04
N GLU A 160 -1.86 3.16 2.50
CA GLU A 160 -2.30 3.43 1.12
C GLU A 160 -1.07 3.59 0.22
N LEU A 161 -1.09 2.96 -0.94
CA LEU A 161 0.01 3.03 -1.90
C LEU A 161 -0.01 4.31 -2.72
N ALA A 162 1.13 4.98 -2.78
CA ALA A 162 1.38 6.14 -3.65
C ALA A 162 1.97 5.76 -5.02
N ASN A 163 1.99 6.70 -5.97
CA ASN A 163 2.51 6.47 -7.34
C ASN A 163 4.02 6.16 -7.41
N ASP A 164 4.77 6.52 -6.37
CA ASP A 164 6.25 6.43 -6.35
C ASP A 164 6.74 5.31 -5.41
N GLU A 165 5.84 4.48 -4.85
CA GLU A 165 6.16 3.35 -3.96
C GLU A 165 6.37 2.04 -4.73
N ILE A 166 5.71 1.85 -5.88
CA ILE A 166 5.93 0.70 -6.77
C ILE A 166 6.14 1.22 -8.22
N PRO A 167 7.30 0.97 -8.87
CA PRO A 167 7.62 1.43 -10.21
C PRO A 167 6.61 0.98 -11.27
N GLY A 168 6.23 1.91 -12.14
CA GLY A 168 5.27 1.66 -13.22
C GLY A 168 3.81 1.61 -12.74
N LEU A 169 3.56 1.21 -11.49
CA LEU A 169 2.23 1.25 -10.90
C LEU A 169 1.71 2.70 -10.90
N ARG A 170 0.43 2.86 -11.23
CA ARG A 170 -0.24 4.15 -11.18
C ARG A 170 -1.58 3.99 -10.52
N VAL A 171 -1.78 4.73 -9.45
CA VAL A 171 -2.90 4.61 -8.52
C VAL A 171 -3.87 5.78 -8.65
N GLY A 172 -5.08 5.62 -8.10
CA GLY A 172 -6.11 6.66 -8.01
C GLY A 172 -5.85 7.74 -6.97
N ASP A 173 -4.92 7.48 -6.04
CA ASP A 173 -4.42 8.42 -5.05
C ASP A 173 -2.89 8.53 -5.16
N PRO A 174 -2.39 9.40 -6.05
CA PRO A 174 -0.94 9.56 -6.27
C PRO A 174 -0.10 9.91 -5.04
N LEU A 175 -0.71 10.35 -3.93
CA LEU A 175 -0.02 10.84 -2.74
C LEU A 175 -0.13 9.89 -1.53
N GLY A 176 -0.94 8.82 -1.62
CA GLY A 176 -1.23 7.92 -0.51
C GLY A 176 -1.96 8.61 0.67
N ASP A 177 -2.69 9.70 0.43
CA ASP A 177 -3.27 10.55 1.48
C ASP A 177 -4.77 10.32 1.74
N GLY A 178 -5.34 9.31 1.07
CA GLY A 178 -6.73 8.91 1.06
C GLY A 178 -7.64 9.69 0.09
N ASN A 179 -7.14 10.67 -0.67
CA ASN A 179 -8.00 11.56 -1.49
C ASN A 179 -8.08 11.15 -2.98
N PHE A 180 -9.25 10.66 -3.38
CA PHE A 180 -9.55 10.27 -4.75
C PHE A 180 -10.19 11.44 -5.51
N ALA A 181 -9.44 12.07 -6.41
CA ALA A 181 -9.92 13.16 -7.25
C ALA A 181 -10.04 12.74 -8.74
N PRO A 182 -10.85 13.42 -9.56
CA PRO A 182 -10.91 13.11 -10.98
C PRO A 182 -9.58 13.43 -11.69
N ILE A 183 -9.05 12.44 -12.40
CA ILE A 183 -7.85 12.54 -13.24
C ILE A 183 -8.29 12.82 -14.67
N PHE A 184 -7.84 13.94 -15.23
CA PHE A 184 -8.19 14.37 -16.58
C PHE A 184 -7.19 13.86 -17.62
N ASP A 185 -7.72 13.30 -18.71
CA ASP A 185 -6.92 12.93 -19.88
C ASP A 185 -6.54 14.15 -20.75
N SER A 186 -5.81 13.91 -21.85
CA SER A 186 -5.40 14.96 -22.79
C SER A 186 -6.55 15.60 -23.57
N SER A 187 -7.76 15.02 -23.54
CA SER A 187 -8.99 15.62 -24.10
C SER A 187 -9.74 16.48 -23.08
N GLY A 188 -9.33 16.46 -21.80
CA GLY A 188 -10.02 17.12 -20.71
C GLY A 188 -11.20 16.31 -20.16
N PHE A 189 -11.24 14.99 -20.41
CA PHE A 189 -12.22 14.09 -19.82
C PHE A 189 -11.66 13.47 -18.54
N GLY A 190 -12.35 13.72 -17.43
CA GLY A 190 -12.07 13.19 -16.12
C GLY A 190 -12.54 11.74 -15.95
N SER A 191 -11.72 10.95 -15.28
CA SER A 191 -12.02 9.61 -14.79
C SER A 191 -11.56 9.49 -13.33
N PHE A 192 -12.07 8.49 -12.61
CA PHE A 192 -11.37 8.02 -11.42
C PHE A 192 -10.55 6.77 -11.79
N ARG A 193 -9.56 6.46 -10.97
CA ARG A 193 -8.71 5.28 -11.11
C ARG A 193 -8.70 4.51 -9.80
N ASP A 194 -8.45 3.21 -9.87
CA ASP A 194 -8.35 2.36 -8.68
C ASP A 194 -7.14 2.75 -7.82
N GLY A 195 -7.33 2.81 -6.51
CA GLY A 195 -6.26 2.86 -5.52
C GLY A 195 -5.90 1.46 -5.03
N TYR A 196 -4.87 1.37 -4.21
CA TYR A 196 -4.39 0.11 -3.64
C TYR A 196 -3.96 0.36 -2.21
N PHE A 197 -4.39 -0.50 -1.29
CA PHE A 197 -3.94 -0.47 0.09
C PHE A 197 -3.16 -1.74 0.41
N GLN A 198 -2.12 -1.59 1.23
CA GLN A 198 -1.22 -2.65 1.65
C GLN A 198 -1.46 -2.98 3.12
N VAL A 199 -1.46 -4.27 3.45
CA VAL A 199 -1.51 -4.80 4.81
C VAL A 199 -0.21 -5.54 5.10
N ASP A 200 0.57 -5.01 6.03
CA ASP A 200 1.84 -5.60 6.47
C ASP A 200 1.65 -6.29 7.82
N VAL A 201 2.05 -7.56 7.93
CA VAL A 201 2.02 -8.29 9.21
C VAL A 201 3.36 -8.91 9.55
N THR A 202 3.90 -8.49 10.69
CA THR A 202 5.06 -9.10 11.33
C THR A 202 4.64 -10.07 12.42
N GLY A 203 5.52 -11.01 12.76
CA GLY A 203 5.29 -11.94 13.87
C GLY A 203 6.45 -11.92 14.85
N SER A 204 6.16 -12.08 16.14
CA SER A 204 7.18 -12.10 17.19
C SER A 204 7.13 -13.39 18.02
N PHE A 205 8.29 -13.83 18.51
CA PHE A 205 8.44 -15.01 19.35
C PHE A 205 9.57 -14.85 20.38
N PRO A 206 9.45 -15.46 21.58
CA PRO A 206 10.46 -15.33 22.62
C PRO A 206 11.72 -16.17 22.34
N LEU A 207 12.87 -15.68 22.78
CA LEU A 207 14.16 -16.38 22.82
C LEU A 207 14.53 -16.67 24.28
N GLY A 208 13.72 -17.49 24.96
CA GLY A 208 13.93 -17.88 26.35
C GLY A 208 14.75 -19.17 26.52
N ASN A 209 14.87 -19.61 27.78
CA ASN A 209 15.57 -20.83 28.18
C ASN A 209 17.04 -20.85 27.71
N ASN A 210 17.46 -21.89 26.98
CA ASN A 210 18.85 -22.03 26.50
C ASN A 210 19.21 -21.04 25.38
N TYR A 211 18.23 -20.33 24.82
CA TYR A 211 18.40 -19.29 23.80
C TYR A 211 18.44 -17.87 24.41
N ALA A 212 18.28 -17.75 25.73
CA ALA A 212 18.44 -16.49 26.42
C ALA A 212 19.93 -16.12 26.51
N ASP A 213 20.23 -14.83 26.38
CA ASP A 213 21.58 -14.24 26.32
C ASP A 213 22.37 -14.43 25.00
N ASP A 214 21.93 -15.26 24.04
CA ASP A 214 22.61 -15.42 22.72
C ASP A 214 22.77 -14.07 21.98
N PHE A 215 21.76 -13.19 22.09
CA PHE A 215 21.82 -11.81 21.60
C PHE A 215 22.52 -10.87 22.61
N ASP A 216 23.81 -11.11 22.82
CA ASP A 216 24.74 -10.60 23.88
C ASP A 216 24.95 -9.06 23.93
N SER A 217 24.02 -8.25 23.36
CA SER A 217 24.15 -6.79 23.25
C SER A 217 22.92 -5.93 23.58
N ASP A 218 21.71 -6.49 23.73
CA ASP A 218 20.55 -5.74 24.26
C ASP A 218 19.76 -6.57 25.30
N PRO A 219 19.62 -6.12 26.57
CA PRO A 219 18.77 -6.78 27.57
C PRO A 219 17.25 -6.62 27.32
N GLU A 220 16.86 -6.36 26.06
CA GLU A 220 15.50 -6.47 25.54
C GLU A 220 15.38 -7.58 24.47
N ALA A 221 16.47 -8.27 24.11
CA ALA A 221 16.54 -9.30 23.07
C ALA A 221 16.03 -10.69 23.49
N GLU A 222 15.12 -10.76 24.47
CA GLU A 222 14.38 -11.99 24.81
C GLU A 222 13.25 -12.29 23.79
N THR A 223 13.17 -11.57 22.67
CA THR A 223 12.14 -11.69 21.64
C THR A 223 12.69 -11.28 20.29
N ALA A 224 12.52 -12.15 19.28
CA ALA A 224 12.80 -11.84 17.88
C ALA A 224 11.49 -11.53 17.13
N THR A 225 11.59 -10.76 16.04
CA THR A 225 10.48 -10.33 15.19
C THR A 225 10.81 -10.57 13.72
N LEU A 226 10.02 -11.42 13.07
CA LEU A 226 10.14 -11.71 11.64
C LEU A 226 9.26 -10.76 10.81
N PRO A 227 9.71 -10.33 9.62
CA PRO A 227 10.94 -10.77 8.95
C PRO A 227 12.25 -10.10 9.46
N ALA A 228 12.15 -8.97 10.15
CA ALA A 228 13.27 -8.05 10.41
C ALA A 228 14.52 -8.64 11.11
N ASP A 229 14.37 -9.64 11.99
CA ASP A 229 15.48 -10.25 12.74
C ASP A 229 16.03 -11.53 12.08
N TRP A 230 15.64 -11.89 10.85
CA TRP A 230 16.06 -13.13 10.19
C TRP A 230 17.57 -13.25 9.98
N GLU A 231 18.23 -12.22 9.42
CA GLU A 231 19.71 -12.15 9.32
C GLU A 231 20.37 -12.46 10.67
N ALA A 232 19.82 -11.91 11.75
CA ALA A 232 20.40 -12.02 13.09
C ALA A 232 20.21 -13.43 13.67
N LEU A 233 19.10 -14.10 13.36
CA LEU A 233 18.84 -15.50 13.71
C LEU A 233 19.69 -16.47 12.87
N ALA A 234 19.84 -16.21 11.57
CA ALA A 234 20.66 -17.00 10.65
C ALA A 234 22.13 -16.97 11.06
N ASN A 235 22.65 -15.79 11.44
CA ASN A 235 24.01 -15.62 11.93
C ASN A 235 24.29 -16.30 13.27
N GLU A 236 23.27 -16.69 14.05
CA GLU A 236 23.47 -17.40 15.33
C GLU A 236 23.21 -18.91 15.20
N TYR A 237 22.17 -19.30 14.46
CA TYR A 237 21.68 -20.68 14.41
C TYR A 237 21.88 -21.39 13.06
N GLY A 238 22.36 -20.69 12.03
CA GLY A 238 22.57 -21.25 10.69
C GLY A 238 23.69 -22.30 10.65
N VAL A 239 23.34 -23.55 10.35
CA VAL A 239 24.31 -24.65 10.15
C VAL A 239 24.01 -25.44 8.89
N SER A 240 25.06 -26.05 8.33
CA SER A 240 24.98 -26.96 7.19
C SER A 240 25.70 -28.29 7.44
N GLN A 241 25.57 -29.23 6.52
CA GLN A 241 26.43 -30.43 6.50
C GLN A 241 27.89 -30.13 6.19
N ALA A 242 28.18 -29.00 5.52
CA ALA A 242 29.54 -28.61 5.19
C ALA A 242 30.24 -27.98 6.39
N ASP A 243 29.58 -27.02 7.04
CA ASP A 243 30.15 -26.21 8.11
C ASP A 243 29.15 -26.00 9.27
N ALA A 244 29.68 -26.08 10.49
CA ALA A 244 28.90 -25.94 11.73
C ALA A 244 28.51 -24.50 12.08
N PHE A 245 28.81 -23.56 11.19
CA PHE A 245 28.44 -22.15 11.26
C PHE A 245 28.37 -21.62 9.82
N ASP A 246 27.17 -21.57 9.26
CA ASP A 246 26.93 -21.22 7.86
C ASP A 246 25.55 -20.56 7.70
N PRO A 247 25.47 -19.22 7.85
CA PRO A 247 24.22 -18.49 7.63
C PRO A 247 23.76 -18.51 6.18
N SER A 248 24.64 -18.76 5.20
CA SER A 248 24.28 -18.79 3.77
C SER A 248 23.37 -19.97 3.40
N GLY A 249 23.14 -20.89 4.33
CA GLY A 249 22.10 -21.90 4.21
C GLY A 249 20.66 -21.40 4.43
N TRP A 250 20.47 -20.16 4.91
CA TRP A 250 19.18 -19.50 5.16
C TRP A 250 18.88 -18.36 4.16
N ASP A 251 19.77 -18.15 3.19
CA ASP A 251 19.51 -17.46 1.92
C ASP A 251 18.56 -18.35 1.09
N ILE A 252 17.31 -17.92 0.88
CA ILE A 252 16.26 -18.74 0.26
C ILE A 252 15.33 -17.98 -0.69
N HIS A 253 15.23 -16.64 -0.59
CA HIS A 253 14.35 -15.77 -1.38
C HIS A 253 15.13 -14.54 -1.92
N ASP A 254 14.43 -13.53 -2.47
CA ASP A 254 15.00 -12.21 -2.74
C ASP A 254 14.52 -11.16 -1.73
N ASP A 255 15.10 -9.95 -1.78
CA ASP A 255 14.84 -8.86 -0.83
C ASP A 255 13.76 -7.85 -1.30
N GLN A 256 13.08 -8.06 -2.43
CA GLN A 256 12.23 -7.10 -3.15
C GLN A 256 12.90 -5.77 -3.61
N VAL A 257 14.15 -5.46 -3.24
CA VAL A 257 14.70 -4.08 -3.27
C VAL A 257 15.26 -3.65 -4.64
N ASP A 258 15.37 -4.55 -5.61
CA ASP A 258 16.04 -4.30 -6.91
C ASP A 258 15.43 -3.14 -7.74
N GLN A 259 14.23 -2.66 -7.40
CA GLN A 259 13.65 -1.43 -7.95
C GLN A 259 14.57 -0.19 -7.91
N VAL A 260 15.47 -0.10 -6.93
CA VAL A 260 16.38 1.04 -6.77
C VAL A 260 17.49 1.03 -7.83
N GLU A 261 17.75 -0.13 -8.42
CA GLU A 261 18.93 -0.37 -9.25
C GLU A 261 18.53 -0.51 -10.72
N ASN A 262 18.38 0.64 -11.37
CA ASN A 262 18.40 0.79 -12.83
C ASN A 262 19.81 0.47 -13.41
N ARG A 263 20.40 -0.64 -12.95
CA ARG A 263 21.54 -1.34 -13.51
C ARG A 263 21.04 -2.19 -14.67
N THR A 264 21.94 -2.58 -15.56
CA THR A 264 21.70 -3.74 -16.42
C THR A 264 21.76 -4.98 -15.56
N ALA A 265 20.72 -5.81 -15.63
CA ALA A 265 20.59 -6.99 -14.78
C ALA A 265 21.86 -7.85 -14.75
N ASP A 266 22.51 -7.98 -13.58
CA ASP A 266 23.80 -8.63 -13.40
C ASP A 266 23.70 -9.87 -12.50
N HIS A 267 23.47 -10.99 -13.17
CA HIS A 267 23.29 -12.31 -12.60
C HIS A 267 24.60 -13.02 -12.25
N SER A 268 24.48 -14.11 -11.49
CA SER A 268 25.60 -15.01 -11.24
C SER A 268 26.05 -15.75 -12.50
N PRO A 269 27.36 -15.99 -12.73
CA PRO A 269 27.82 -16.91 -13.77
C PRO A 269 27.30 -18.35 -13.62
N ALA A 270 26.89 -18.74 -12.41
CA ALA A 270 26.28 -20.04 -12.11
C ALA A 270 24.75 -20.03 -12.27
N SER A 271 24.14 -18.85 -12.41
CA SER A 271 22.71 -18.65 -12.65
C SER A 271 22.27 -19.12 -14.03
N ILE A 272 20.97 -19.40 -14.16
CA ILE A 272 20.31 -19.85 -15.38
C ILE A 272 20.40 -18.80 -16.51
N CYS A 273 20.58 -17.53 -16.16
CA CYS A 273 20.75 -16.40 -17.08
C CYS A 273 22.19 -16.33 -17.60
N GLY A 274 23.14 -16.64 -16.71
CA GLY A 274 24.54 -16.24 -16.83
C GLY A 274 24.72 -14.73 -16.65
N GLY A 275 25.79 -14.32 -15.98
CA GLY A 275 26.16 -12.92 -15.82
C GLY A 275 27.59 -12.76 -15.34
N THR A 276 27.90 -11.62 -14.72
CA THR A 276 29.25 -11.29 -14.25
C THR A 276 29.36 -11.11 -12.73
N ASN A 277 28.24 -11.07 -12.02
CA ASN A 277 28.18 -10.89 -10.58
C ASN A 277 28.64 -12.14 -9.84
N LEU A 278 29.79 -12.10 -9.16
CA LEU A 278 30.34 -13.28 -8.49
C LEU A 278 29.71 -13.57 -7.12
N LEU A 279 28.81 -12.69 -6.63
CA LEU A 279 28.36 -12.70 -5.24
C LEU A 279 26.84 -12.68 -5.09
N LEU A 280 26.10 -12.09 -6.04
CA LEU A 280 24.64 -11.98 -5.98
C LEU A 280 23.99 -12.38 -7.31
N ASP A 281 22.68 -12.64 -7.28
CA ASP A 281 21.79 -12.84 -8.42
C ASP A 281 20.50 -12.02 -8.21
N GLU A 282 19.92 -11.41 -9.26
CA GLU A 282 18.75 -10.52 -9.14
C GLU A 282 17.39 -11.27 -9.05
N VAL A 283 17.39 -12.61 -9.03
CA VAL A 283 16.19 -13.47 -8.85
C VAL A 283 14.98 -13.03 -9.69
N ASP A 284 15.13 -13.08 -11.01
CA ASP A 284 14.12 -12.58 -11.95
C ASP A 284 13.81 -13.56 -13.10
N ASN A 285 12.82 -13.22 -13.94
CA ASN A 285 12.45 -14.02 -15.11
C ASN A 285 13.32 -13.75 -16.38
N CYS A 286 14.64 -13.67 -16.22
CA CYS A 286 15.64 -13.38 -17.28
C CYS A 286 15.53 -14.20 -18.58
N ARG A 287 14.82 -15.34 -18.59
CA ARG A 287 14.71 -16.22 -19.74
C ARG A 287 13.57 -15.90 -20.71
N GLY A 288 12.67 -14.98 -20.37
CA GLY A 288 11.66 -14.53 -21.32
C GLY A 288 10.32 -14.12 -20.71
N PRO A 289 9.31 -13.90 -21.57
CA PRO A 289 7.98 -13.42 -21.18
C PRO A 289 7.13 -14.56 -20.61
N GLY A 290 7.69 -15.33 -19.68
CA GLY A 290 7.02 -16.41 -18.99
C GLY A 290 5.81 -15.93 -18.19
N GLY A 291 4.89 -16.85 -17.89
CA GLY A 291 3.79 -16.57 -16.97
C GLY A 291 4.29 -16.37 -15.53
N GLU A 292 3.39 -15.97 -14.64
CA GLU A 292 3.68 -15.80 -13.21
C GLU A 292 4.36 -17.03 -12.56
N LEU A 293 4.08 -18.24 -13.03
CA LEU A 293 4.64 -19.48 -12.50
C LEU A 293 5.86 -19.98 -13.30
N ASP A 294 6.49 -19.20 -14.16
CA ASP A 294 7.61 -19.67 -15.01
C ASP A 294 8.96 -19.67 -14.26
N TRP A 295 10.07 -19.79 -14.99
CA TRP A 295 11.43 -19.89 -14.45
C TRP A 295 11.95 -18.55 -13.94
N PHE A 296 12.55 -18.63 -12.76
CA PHE A 296 13.32 -17.56 -12.12
C PHE A 296 14.79 -17.93 -12.05
N SER A 297 15.62 -16.91 -12.08
CA SER A 297 17.04 -17.00 -11.77
C SER A 297 17.27 -17.22 -10.27
N ARG A 298 18.47 -17.67 -9.93
CA ARG A 298 18.99 -17.73 -8.55
C ARG A 298 20.50 -17.93 -8.62
N LEU A 299 21.19 -17.71 -7.52
CA LEU A 299 22.65 -17.83 -7.46
C LEU A 299 23.18 -19.19 -7.94
N VAL A 300 22.45 -20.28 -7.63
CA VAL A 300 22.73 -21.67 -8.03
C VAL A 300 21.75 -22.19 -9.11
N GLY A 301 21.83 -21.59 -10.30
CA GLY A 301 21.05 -22.00 -11.47
C GLY A 301 19.70 -21.27 -11.58
N GLY A 302 18.59 -21.99 -11.53
CA GLY A 302 17.25 -21.42 -11.64
C GLY A 302 16.15 -22.44 -11.37
N THR A 303 14.90 -21.99 -11.31
CA THR A 303 13.75 -22.86 -11.08
C THR A 303 13.27 -23.56 -12.35
N PHE A 304 12.74 -24.78 -12.18
CA PHE A 304 12.19 -25.62 -13.24
C PHE A 304 11.12 -26.58 -12.65
N PRO A 305 10.02 -26.88 -13.36
CA PRO A 305 9.49 -26.15 -14.51
C PRO A 305 8.66 -24.94 -14.10
N THR A 306 8.31 -24.78 -12.81
CA THR A 306 7.48 -23.67 -12.34
C THR A 306 7.85 -23.19 -10.94
N THR A 307 7.92 -21.88 -10.74
CA THR A 307 8.15 -21.25 -9.42
C THR A 307 6.85 -21.22 -8.61
N ARG A 308 6.85 -21.80 -7.40
CA ARG A 308 5.65 -21.92 -6.53
C ARG A 308 6.00 -22.00 -5.05
N GLY A 309 5.47 -21.05 -4.28
CA GLY A 309 5.71 -20.94 -2.85
C GLY A 309 4.89 -21.92 -1.99
N PRO A 310 5.01 -21.82 -0.66
CA PRO A 310 6.15 -21.18 0.03
C PRO A 310 7.43 -22.01 -0.20
N PHE A 311 8.57 -21.52 0.30
CA PHE A 311 9.80 -22.31 0.42
C PHE A 311 9.53 -23.68 1.03
N ASP A 312 10.04 -24.73 0.37
CA ASP A 312 9.95 -26.11 0.82
C ASP A 312 11.23 -26.82 0.38
N PRO A 313 12.11 -27.26 1.32
CA PRO A 313 13.39 -27.85 0.97
C PRO A 313 13.24 -29.19 0.21
N LEU A 314 12.03 -29.76 0.14
CA LEU A 314 11.72 -30.92 -0.69
C LEU A 314 11.42 -30.59 -2.15
N ARG A 315 11.19 -29.31 -2.48
CA ARG A 315 10.88 -28.78 -3.81
C ARG A 315 11.92 -27.73 -4.25
N PRO A 316 13.24 -28.02 -4.20
CA PRO A 316 14.27 -27.03 -4.48
C PRO A 316 14.19 -26.47 -5.90
N SER A 317 13.72 -27.22 -6.90
CA SER A 317 13.59 -26.67 -8.26
C SER A 317 12.36 -25.76 -8.44
N ALA A 318 11.47 -25.65 -7.46
CA ALA A 318 10.28 -24.80 -7.53
C ALA A 318 10.24 -23.68 -6.47
N SER A 319 11.01 -23.78 -5.39
CA SER A 319 10.79 -22.95 -4.19
C SER A 319 12.04 -22.48 -3.44
N TYR A 320 13.24 -22.77 -3.94
CA TYR A 320 14.51 -22.27 -3.37
C TYR A 320 15.14 -21.29 -4.36
N LEU A 321 15.25 -20.02 -3.96
CA LEU A 321 15.62 -18.89 -4.80
C LEU A 321 16.68 -18.00 -4.13
N PRO A 322 17.84 -18.56 -3.74
CA PRO A 322 18.87 -17.77 -3.07
C PRO A 322 19.42 -16.67 -3.99
N ASP A 323 19.54 -15.46 -3.45
CA ASP A 323 20.06 -14.27 -4.14
C ASP A 323 21.57 -14.07 -3.86
N GLY A 324 22.15 -14.75 -2.87
CA GLY A 324 23.54 -14.63 -2.42
C GLY A 324 23.74 -13.82 -1.13
N LYS A 325 22.66 -13.38 -0.50
CA LYS A 325 22.58 -12.54 0.70
C LYS A 325 21.74 -13.27 1.76
N VAL A 326 21.77 -12.77 3.01
CA VAL A 326 20.84 -13.25 4.04
C VAL A 326 20.28 -12.01 4.72
N ASP A 327 19.00 -11.72 4.51
CA ASP A 327 18.34 -10.56 5.13
C ASP A 327 16.88 -10.82 5.58
N ALA A 328 16.01 -9.82 5.49
CA ALA A 328 14.60 -9.94 5.87
C ALA A 328 13.74 -10.61 4.79
N GLY A 329 14.06 -10.48 3.49
CA GLY A 329 13.29 -11.11 2.40
C GLY A 329 13.31 -12.65 2.46
N ASP A 330 14.43 -13.19 2.94
CA ASP A 330 14.63 -14.62 3.19
C ASP A 330 13.74 -15.22 4.28
N ALA A 331 13.09 -14.41 5.12
CA ALA A 331 12.21 -14.96 6.14
C ALA A 331 10.99 -15.62 5.48
N PRO A 332 10.75 -16.93 5.60
CA PRO A 332 9.65 -17.59 4.92
C PRO A 332 8.34 -17.35 5.67
N MET A 333 7.76 -16.16 5.54
CA MET A 333 6.57 -15.78 6.31
C MET A 333 5.39 -16.69 5.94
N PRO A 334 4.75 -17.34 6.93
CA PRO A 334 3.60 -18.19 6.69
C PRO A 334 2.37 -17.35 6.35
N ALA A 335 1.66 -17.74 5.30
CA ALA A 335 0.49 -17.03 4.80
C ALA A 335 -0.58 -16.82 5.89
N LEU A 336 -0.86 -15.57 6.22
CA LEU A 336 -1.82 -15.18 7.24
C LEU A 336 -3.14 -14.74 6.61
N ARG A 337 -4.28 -15.09 7.22
CA ARG A 337 -5.59 -14.62 6.78
C ARG A 337 -5.82 -13.17 7.24
N ILE A 338 -6.13 -12.31 6.28
CA ILE A 338 -6.56 -10.93 6.49
C ILE A 338 -8.00 -10.79 5.97
N ASP A 339 -8.93 -10.46 6.86
CA ASP A 339 -10.28 -10.08 6.47
C ASP A 339 -10.33 -8.57 6.24
N VAL A 340 -10.64 -8.18 5.00
CA VAL A 340 -10.71 -6.79 4.54
C VAL A 340 -12.16 -6.36 4.31
N GLY A 341 -12.46 -5.09 4.58
CA GLY A 341 -13.80 -4.54 4.40
C GLY A 341 -13.80 -3.05 4.08
N VAL A 342 -14.76 -2.64 3.26
CA VAL A 342 -15.05 -1.23 2.94
C VAL A 342 -16.46 -0.85 3.42
N THR A 343 -16.53 0.24 4.16
CA THR A 343 -17.80 0.81 4.64
C THR A 343 -17.89 2.30 4.35
N GLY A 344 -19.11 2.84 4.25
CA GLY A 344 -19.34 4.27 4.10
C GLY A 344 -20.05 4.65 2.80
N ALA A 345 -19.59 5.72 2.16
CA ALA A 345 -20.32 6.38 1.08
C ALA A 345 -19.96 5.89 -0.33
N PHE A 346 -18.76 5.37 -0.58
CA PHE A 346 -18.30 5.07 -1.94
C PHE A 346 -17.28 3.93 -1.99
N GLY A 347 -17.12 3.38 -3.20
CA GLY A 347 -16.10 2.42 -3.55
C GLY A 347 -16.40 0.96 -3.19
N ALA A 348 -15.59 0.05 -3.74
CA ALA A 348 -15.62 -1.40 -3.50
C ALA A 348 -14.19 -1.98 -3.56
N LEU A 349 -14.04 -3.22 -3.10
CA LEU A 349 -12.82 -4.00 -3.22
C LEU A 349 -12.77 -4.73 -4.57
N LEU A 350 -11.55 -4.94 -5.05
CA LEU A 350 -11.22 -5.80 -6.20
C LEU A 350 -9.95 -6.59 -5.86
N PRO A 351 -9.72 -7.77 -6.48
CA PRO A 351 -8.42 -8.42 -6.38
C PRO A 351 -7.34 -7.46 -6.88
N ALA A 352 -6.26 -7.42 -6.11
CA ALA A 352 -4.95 -7.06 -6.61
C ALA A 352 -4.31 -8.33 -7.20
N ASP A 353 -3.26 -8.16 -8.00
CA ASP A 353 -2.60 -9.29 -8.64
C ASP A 353 -1.09 -9.08 -8.48
N LYS A 354 -0.46 -9.94 -7.69
CA LYS A 354 0.96 -9.80 -7.33
C LYS A 354 1.85 -9.80 -8.57
N HIS A 355 1.53 -10.60 -9.60
CA HIS A 355 2.34 -10.64 -10.82
C HIS A 355 2.17 -9.40 -11.70
N VAL A 356 1.07 -8.66 -11.54
CA VAL A 356 0.85 -7.37 -12.22
C VAL A 356 1.49 -6.22 -11.45
N ILE A 357 1.51 -6.27 -10.12
CA ILE A 357 2.06 -5.22 -9.26
C ILE A 357 3.59 -5.27 -9.23
N TYR A 358 4.17 -6.43 -8.92
CA TYR A 358 5.62 -6.64 -8.99
C TYR A 358 6.08 -7.01 -10.40
N SER A 359 5.68 -6.21 -11.39
CA SER A 359 6.29 -6.22 -12.72
C SER A 359 6.84 -4.85 -13.08
N ARG A 360 8.04 -4.79 -13.69
CA ARG A 360 8.75 -3.53 -13.99
C ARG A 360 7.94 -2.59 -14.92
N ASN A 361 6.89 -3.11 -15.56
CA ASN A 361 5.95 -2.38 -16.42
C ASN A 361 4.51 -2.24 -15.85
N ALA A 362 4.24 -2.77 -14.66
CA ALA A 362 2.92 -2.84 -14.01
C ALA A 362 1.78 -3.43 -14.87
N THR A 363 2.09 -4.42 -15.72
CA THR A 363 1.09 -5.15 -16.54
C THR A 363 1.18 -6.67 -16.43
N GLY A 364 2.14 -7.22 -15.68
CA GLY A 364 2.45 -8.65 -15.56
C GLY A 364 3.03 -9.28 -16.84
N VAL A 365 2.39 -9.02 -17.97
CA VAL A 365 2.85 -9.44 -19.29
C VAL A 365 3.97 -8.53 -19.80
N ALA A 366 5.00 -9.14 -20.35
CA ALA A 366 6.11 -8.46 -21.01
C ALA A 366 5.62 -7.69 -22.27
N SER A 367 6.02 -6.43 -22.47
CA SER A 367 5.55 -5.55 -23.57
C SER A 367 6.68 -5.09 -24.50
N ALA A 368 6.46 -5.20 -25.83
CA ALA A 368 7.42 -4.77 -26.85
C ALA A 368 7.72 -3.26 -26.86
N ALA A 369 6.99 -2.45 -26.09
CA ALA A 369 7.33 -1.05 -25.82
C ALA A 369 8.59 -0.89 -24.95
N PHE A 370 9.00 -1.95 -24.24
CA PHE A 370 10.20 -2.03 -23.43
C PHE A 370 11.19 -3.03 -24.08
N PRO A 371 12.12 -2.56 -24.93
CA PRO A 371 13.10 -3.42 -25.59
C PRO A 371 14.09 -3.96 -24.57
N GLY A 372 13.74 -5.08 -23.94
CA GLY A 372 14.44 -5.60 -22.78
C GLY A 372 13.69 -6.67 -21.97
N ASN A 373 12.38 -6.87 -22.21
CA ASN A 373 11.38 -7.85 -21.69
C ASN A 373 11.77 -9.19 -21.01
N LEU A 374 13.02 -9.60 -21.05
CA LEU A 374 13.63 -10.43 -20.01
C LEU A 374 13.54 -9.64 -18.68
N HIS A 375 13.58 -10.29 -17.52
CA HIS A 375 13.66 -9.58 -16.23
C HIS A 375 12.47 -8.62 -15.94
N ASN A 376 11.25 -8.93 -16.40
CA ASN A 376 10.06 -8.11 -16.12
C ASN A 376 9.46 -8.38 -14.74
N LEU A 377 9.62 -9.60 -14.22
CA LEU A 377 9.12 -10.07 -12.94
C LEU A 377 10.31 -10.27 -11.98
N TYR A 378 10.26 -9.68 -10.79
CA TYR A 378 11.42 -9.45 -9.90
C TYR A 378 11.11 -9.58 -8.39
N ALA A 379 9.98 -10.20 -8.04
CA ALA A 379 9.66 -10.61 -6.68
C ALA A 379 8.85 -11.93 -6.81
N PRO A 380 9.52 -13.10 -6.79
CA PRO A 380 8.93 -14.39 -7.14
C PRO A 380 7.86 -14.82 -6.13
N PHE A 381 7.28 -16.00 -6.39
CA PHE A 381 6.10 -16.50 -5.68
C PHE A 381 4.91 -15.55 -5.82
N TYR A 382 4.35 -15.53 -7.03
CA TYR A 382 3.01 -14.99 -7.29
C TYR A 382 1.88 -15.95 -6.89
N ALA A 383 2.22 -17.21 -6.58
CA ALA A 383 1.30 -18.18 -6.00
C ALA A 383 2.01 -19.13 -5.04
N ALA A 384 1.28 -19.61 -4.05
CA ALA A 384 1.75 -20.55 -3.04
C ALA A 384 0.73 -21.67 -2.77
N TYR A 385 1.20 -22.80 -2.24
CA TYR A 385 0.32 -23.81 -1.67
C TYR A 385 -0.05 -23.42 -0.23
N ILE A 386 -1.35 -23.24 0.05
CA ILE A 386 -1.91 -22.87 1.35
C ILE A 386 -2.94 -23.93 1.78
N PRO A 387 -2.67 -24.72 2.83
CA PRO A 387 -1.37 -24.89 3.49
C PRO A 387 -0.34 -25.58 2.58
N ALA A 388 0.95 -25.42 2.89
CA ALA A 388 2.08 -25.88 2.06
C ALA A 388 1.99 -27.37 1.67
N THR A 389 1.52 -28.21 2.60
CA THR A 389 1.38 -29.66 2.36
C THR A 389 0.28 -30.05 1.37
N ARG A 390 -0.48 -29.10 0.81
CA ARG A 390 -1.38 -29.38 -0.35
C ARG A 390 -0.63 -29.46 -1.68
N ALA A 391 0.66 -29.14 -1.72
CA ALA A 391 1.50 -29.39 -2.89
C ALA A 391 1.43 -30.88 -3.32
N PRO A 392 1.28 -31.20 -4.61
CA PRO A 392 0.94 -32.55 -5.11
C PRO A 392 2.09 -33.58 -5.07
N GLN A 393 3.21 -33.24 -4.44
CA GLN A 393 4.41 -34.08 -4.35
C GLN A 393 4.78 -34.31 -2.87
N THR A 394 5.95 -34.89 -2.59
CA THR A 394 6.46 -34.92 -1.20
C THR A 394 6.76 -33.49 -0.77
N SER A 395 6.06 -33.01 0.27
CA SER A 395 6.05 -31.61 0.70
C SER A 395 6.16 -31.43 2.22
N SER A 396 6.68 -30.28 2.66
CA SER A 396 6.87 -29.93 4.07
C SER A 396 6.36 -28.51 4.38
N GLY A 397 6.46 -28.08 5.65
CA GLY A 397 5.99 -26.77 6.11
C GLY A 397 4.60 -26.80 6.74
N VAL A 398 3.94 -25.64 6.79
CA VAL A 398 2.61 -25.48 7.42
C VAL A 398 1.60 -26.48 6.83
N THR A 399 0.81 -27.11 7.71
CA THR A 399 -0.13 -28.18 7.39
C THR A 399 -1.45 -28.02 8.17
N GLY A 400 -2.50 -28.64 7.67
CA GLY A 400 -3.83 -28.61 8.29
C GLY A 400 -4.70 -29.75 7.78
N GLU A 401 -5.60 -30.23 8.64
CA GLU A 401 -6.63 -31.21 8.28
C GLU A 401 -7.93 -30.49 7.90
N LEU A 402 -8.91 -31.22 7.34
CA LEU A 402 -10.28 -30.69 7.20
C LEU A 402 -10.84 -30.37 8.60
N ALA A 403 -11.05 -29.08 8.85
CA ALA A 403 -11.74 -28.44 9.98
C ALA A 403 -12.20 -29.33 11.14
N ASN A 404 -11.61 -29.12 12.32
CA ASN A 404 -12.20 -29.47 13.62
C ASN A 404 -13.28 -28.40 13.98
N ASN A 405 -13.43 -28.00 15.24
CA ASN A 405 -14.29 -26.88 15.66
C ASN A 405 -13.82 -25.47 15.18
N PHE A 406 -13.00 -25.39 14.11
CA PHE A 406 -12.42 -24.16 13.56
C PHE A 406 -12.58 -24.16 12.03
N PRO A 407 -12.74 -23.00 11.36
CA PRO A 407 -12.93 -22.94 9.90
C PRO A 407 -11.80 -23.58 9.09
N GLY A 408 -10.56 -23.50 9.57
CA GLY A 408 -9.38 -23.92 8.83
C GLY A 408 -9.05 -23.00 7.65
N PHE A 409 -8.07 -23.43 6.85
CA PHE A 409 -7.62 -22.69 5.67
C PHE A 409 -8.75 -22.57 4.64
N GLN A 410 -9.10 -21.33 4.31
CA GLN A 410 -10.24 -20.96 3.45
C GLN A 410 -10.00 -21.11 1.94
N ASN A 411 -8.81 -21.52 1.51
CA ASN A 411 -8.57 -21.89 0.12
C ASN A 411 -8.98 -23.36 -0.11
N ASP A 412 -9.85 -23.64 -1.09
CA ASP A 412 -10.31 -25.00 -1.41
C ASP A 412 -9.37 -25.73 -2.39
N ASP A 413 -8.81 -25.04 -3.39
CA ASP A 413 -7.94 -25.66 -4.41
C ASP A 413 -6.51 -25.92 -3.93
N GLY A 414 -6.13 -25.29 -2.81
CA GLY A 414 -4.84 -25.44 -2.17
C GLY A 414 -3.71 -24.65 -2.83
N LEU A 415 -3.68 -24.50 -4.16
CA LEU A 415 -2.91 -23.43 -4.80
C LEU A 415 -3.67 -22.11 -4.63
N TYR A 416 -3.00 -21.06 -4.18
CA TYR A 416 -3.54 -19.71 -4.04
C TYR A 416 -2.67 -18.75 -4.86
N HIS A 417 -3.29 -17.98 -5.75
CA HIS A 417 -2.64 -16.84 -6.42
C HIS A 417 -2.71 -15.65 -5.46
N PHE A 418 -1.58 -14.99 -5.21
CA PHE A 418 -1.53 -14.00 -4.15
C PHE A 418 -2.40 -12.78 -4.48
N TRP A 419 -3.23 -12.48 -3.50
CA TRP A 419 -4.18 -11.37 -3.44
C TRP A 419 -5.49 -11.54 -4.21
N ASP A 420 -5.78 -12.77 -4.64
CA ASP A 420 -7.14 -13.18 -5.00
C ASP A 420 -8.09 -13.05 -3.80
N LEU A 421 -9.30 -12.54 -4.05
CA LEU A 421 -10.32 -12.38 -3.03
C LEU A 421 -11.10 -13.67 -2.79
N LEU A 422 -11.01 -14.19 -1.56
CA LEU A 422 -11.81 -15.31 -1.07
C LEU A 422 -13.01 -14.78 -0.28
N ASN A 423 -14.06 -15.58 -0.12
CA ASN A 423 -15.24 -15.26 0.72
C ASN A 423 -15.81 -13.85 0.50
N ALA A 424 -15.88 -13.42 -0.76
CA ALA A 424 -16.32 -12.08 -1.12
C ALA A 424 -17.83 -11.89 -0.91
N ASP A 425 -18.18 -10.90 -0.07
CA ASP A 425 -19.54 -10.42 0.14
C ASP A 425 -19.76 -9.10 -0.62
N ASP A 426 -20.76 -9.06 -1.50
CA ASP A 426 -21.10 -7.85 -2.28
C ASP A 426 -21.91 -6.81 -1.50
N HIS A 427 -21.77 -5.53 -1.87
CA HIS A 427 -22.68 -4.48 -1.45
C HIS A 427 -24.13 -4.77 -1.90
N PRO A 428 -25.15 -4.48 -1.06
CA PRO A 428 -26.54 -4.77 -1.39
C PRO A 428 -27.04 -3.91 -2.57
N GLU A 429 -27.56 -4.55 -3.62
CA GLU A 429 -28.06 -3.90 -4.83
C GLU A 429 -29.19 -2.89 -4.56
N THR A 430 -28.80 -1.65 -4.33
CA THR A 430 -29.71 -0.57 -3.97
C THR A 430 -29.30 0.73 -4.68
N ALA A 431 -30.22 1.68 -4.76
CA ALA A 431 -29.99 2.95 -5.44
C ALA A 431 -30.34 4.12 -4.52
N ASN A 432 -29.77 5.29 -4.83
CA ASN A 432 -30.16 6.53 -4.17
C ASN A 432 -31.63 6.87 -4.47
N ARG A 433 -32.20 7.74 -3.65
CA ARG A 433 -33.53 8.31 -3.90
C ARG A 433 -33.52 9.35 -5.03
N CYS A 434 -32.35 9.93 -5.32
CA CYS A 434 -32.15 10.98 -6.30
C CYS A 434 -31.81 10.45 -7.69
N ASN A 435 -32.18 11.23 -8.71
CA ASN A 435 -31.67 11.05 -10.07
C ASN A 435 -30.20 11.54 -10.17
N ASP A 436 -29.51 11.20 -11.24
CA ASP A 436 -28.14 11.66 -11.52
C ASP A 436 -28.08 13.16 -11.85
N VAL A 437 -26.86 13.71 -11.90
CA VAL A 437 -26.63 15.16 -12.05
C VAL A 437 -27.16 15.71 -13.38
N GLY A 438 -27.43 14.86 -14.37
CA GLY A 438 -28.12 15.21 -15.62
C GLY A 438 -29.59 14.79 -15.68
N GLY A 439 -30.01 13.91 -14.76
CA GLY A 439 -31.30 13.22 -14.68
C GLY A 439 -31.68 12.41 -15.93
N ASN A 440 -30.82 12.35 -16.94
CA ASN A 440 -31.07 11.78 -18.25
C ASN A 440 -30.61 10.31 -18.36
N GLY A 441 -30.08 9.74 -17.28
CA GLY A 441 -29.61 8.36 -17.24
C GLY A 441 -28.27 8.13 -17.95
N GLN A 442 -27.45 9.18 -18.12
CA GLN A 442 -26.11 9.04 -18.67
C GLN A 442 -25.18 8.19 -17.82
N ILE A 443 -25.41 8.10 -16.50
CA ILE A 443 -24.62 7.20 -15.63
C ILE A 443 -25.29 5.83 -15.50
N ASN A 444 -26.62 5.73 -15.61
CA ASN A 444 -27.35 4.46 -15.55
C ASN A 444 -28.68 4.52 -16.32
N PRO A 445 -29.08 3.45 -17.04
CA PRO A 445 -30.34 3.39 -17.82
C PRO A 445 -31.65 3.64 -17.05
N GLY A 446 -31.60 3.74 -15.72
CA GLY A 446 -32.74 4.10 -14.85
C GLY A 446 -32.70 5.53 -14.28
N GLY A 447 -31.78 6.39 -14.73
CA GLY A 447 -31.71 7.80 -14.31
C GLY A 447 -31.15 8.08 -12.91
N ARG A 448 -30.89 7.05 -12.09
CA ARG A 448 -30.45 7.19 -10.69
C ARG A 448 -28.98 6.91 -10.47
N ILE A 449 -28.38 7.64 -9.53
CA ILE A 449 -27.07 7.31 -8.98
C ILE A 449 -27.24 6.04 -8.13
N LEU A 450 -26.42 5.03 -8.39
CA LEU A 450 -26.40 3.80 -7.60
C LEU A 450 -25.68 4.03 -6.25
N HIS A 451 -26.10 3.28 -5.22
CA HIS A 451 -25.18 3.07 -4.09
C HIS A 451 -23.96 2.26 -4.57
N PRO A 452 -22.87 2.18 -3.78
CA PRO A 452 -21.72 1.35 -4.14
C PRO A 452 -22.13 -0.10 -4.44
N ARG A 453 -21.42 -0.71 -5.39
CA ARG A 453 -21.64 -2.08 -5.89
C ARG A 453 -20.31 -2.81 -6.04
N GLY A 454 -20.37 -4.14 -6.07
CA GLY A 454 -19.18 -5.00 -5.98
C GLY A 454 -18.80 -5.27 -4.52
N VAL A 455 -17.64 -5.86 -4.33
CA VAL A 455 -17.23 -6.49 -3.08
C VAL A 455 -17.10 -5.46 -1.95
N ALA A 456 -17.87 -5.69 -0.89
CA ALA A 456 -17.88 -4.92 0.35
C ALA A 456 -16.89 -5.46 1.39
N SER A 457 -16.70 -6.79 1.43
CA SER A 457 -15.72 -7.46 2.27
C SER A 457 -15.25 -8.75 1.63
N ALA A 458 -14.02 -9.16 1.93
CA ALA A 458 -13.41 -10.39 1.44
C ALA A 458 -12.29 -10.82 2.38
N THR A 459 -11.81 -12.04 2.22
CA THR A 459 -10.56 -12.53 2.81
C THR A 459 -9.45 -12.54 1.77
N VAL A 460 -8.25 -12.17 2.19
CA VAL A 460 -7.01 -12.27 1.41
C VAL A 460 -5.93 -12.95 2.27
N TYR A 461 -4.98 -13.67 1.66
CA TYR A 461 -3.81 -14.17 2.38
C TYR A 461 -2.58 -13.28 2.14
N THR A 462 -1.76 -13.10 3.17
CA THR A 462 -0.41 -12.53 3.01
C THR A 462 0.49 -13.45 2.22
N ASP A 463 1.46 -12.86 1.54
CA ASP A 463 2.52 -13.55 0.82
C ASP A 463 3.69 -13.97 1.76
N GLU A 464 4.77 -14.46 1.15
CA GLU A 464 5.98 -14.90 1.85
C GLU A 464 6.78 -13.78 2.54
N HIS A 465 6.44 -12.51 2.31
CA HIS A 465 6.99 -11.34 3.03
C HIS A 465 6.09 -10.89 4.19
N GLY A 466 4.89 -11.47 4.32
CA GLY A 466 3.86 -11.00 5.26
C GLY A 466 3.00 -9.85 4.71
N GLU A 467 2.98 -9.66 3.38
CA GLU A 467 2.28 -8.57 2.70
C GLU A 467 0.97 -9.04 2.03
N ALA A 468 -0.11 -8.27 2.19
CA ALA A 468 -1.31 -8.39 1.36
C ALA A 468 -1.72 -7.04 0.77
N ILE A 469 -1.66 -6.89 -0.56
CA ILE A 469 -2.19 -5.71 -1.26
C ILE A 469 -3.62 -6.00 -1.72
N VAL A 470 -4.53 -5.04 -1.61
CA VAL A 470 -5.90 -5.14 -2.14
C VAL A 470 -6.25 -3.86 -2.90
N ARG A 471 -6.96 -4.03 -4.02
CA ARG A 471 -7.35 -2.92 -4.88
C ARG A 471 -8.67 -2.31 -4.43
N PHE A 472 -8.74 -0.99 -4.40
CA PHE A 472 -9.92 -0.21 -4.05
C PHE A 472 -10.40 0.59 -5.27
N THR A 473 -11.59 0.27 -5.78
CA THR A 473 -12.18 1.00 -6.91
C THR A 473 -13.18 2.05 -6.42
N PRO A 474 -12.97 3.35 -6.69
CA PRO A 474 -13.83 4.42 -6.17
C PRO A 474 -15.12 4.66 -6.98
N ASP A 475 -15.21 4.16 -8.23
CA ASP A 475 -16.18 4.61 -9.25
C ASP A 475 -17.32 3.61 -9.51
N VAL A 476 -17.72 2.86 -8.48
CA VAL A 476 -18.76 1.82 -8.52
C VAL A 476 -20.11 2.27 -7.97
N GLY A 477 -20.26 3.57 -7.69
CA GLY A 477 -21.46 4.15 -7.08
C GLY A 477 -21.12 4.98 -5.85
N VAL A 478 -22.06 5.82 -5.43
CA VAL A 478 -21.90 6.71 -4.28
C VAL A 478 -23.24 6.90 -3.57
N ARG A 479 -23.24 6.75 -2.25
CA ARG A 479 -24.39 7.00 -1.38
C ARG A 479 -24.46 8.49 -1.05
N LEU A 480 -25.54 9.11 -1.49
CA LEU A 480 -25.85 10.52 -1.29
C LEU A 480 -27.01 10.67 -0.31
N ALA A 481 -26.93 11.67 0.55
CA ALA A 481 -28.05 12.09 1.38
C ALA A 481 -28.91 13.06 0.57
N PRO A 482 -30.20 12.77 0.31
CA PRO A 482 -31.12 13.78 -0.19
C PRO A 482 -31.38 14.85 0.89
N ASP A 483 -31.70 16.06 0.46
CA ASP A 483 -32.26 17.11 1.30
C ASP A 483 -33.71 16.79 1.73
N ALA A 484 -34.35 17.73 2.43
CA ALA A 484 -35.73 17.59 2.89
C ALA A 484 -36.77 17.56 1.75
N GLN A 485 -36.37 17.93 0.54
CA GLN A 485 -37.15 17.98 -0.69
C GLN A 485 -36.90 16.76 -1.59
N GLY A 486 -35.97 15.87 -1.21
CA GLY A 486 -35.62 14.67 -1.96
C GLY A 486 -34.55 14.88 -3.04
N LEU A 487 -33.90 16.04 -3.07
CA LEU A 487 -32.87 16.40 -4.04
C LEU A 487 -31.47 16.08 -3.51
N CYS A 488 -30.58 15.66 -4.41
CA CYS A 488 -29.15 15.53 -4.13
C CYS A 488 -28.41 16.66 -4.85
N ASP A 489 -28.68 17.92 -4.46
CA ASP A 489 -27.89 19.03 -4.97
C ASP A 489 -26.45 18.91 -4.46
N LEU A 490 -25.53 18.68 -5.39
CA LEU A 490 -24.12 18.58 -5.06
C LEU A 490 -23.51 19.96 -4.75
N GLY A 491 -24.15 21.06 -5.20
CA GLY A 491 -23.75 22.45 -5.00
C GLY A 491 -23.28 23.15 -6.29
N GLU A 492 -22.86 24.41 -6.19
CA GLU A 492 -22.38 25.17 -7.37
C GLU A 492 -21.13 24.54 -8.02
N LEU A 493 -20.91 24.82 -9.31
CA LEU A 493 -19.66 24.44 -9.96
C LEU A 493 -18.49 25.21 -9.36
N SER A 494 -17.40 24.49 -9.11
CA SER A 494 -16.12 25.03 -8.70
C SER A 494 -15.01 24.39 -9.54
N ASN A 495 -13.89 25.10 -9.70
CA ASN A 495 -12.66 24.51 -10.24
C ASN A 495 -11.84 23.80 -9.15
N THR A 496 -12.26 23.86 -7.88
CA THR A 496 -11.66 23.10 -6.78
C THR A 496 -12.53 21.88 -6.46
N PRO A 497 -11.99 20.65 -6.46
CA PRO A 497 -12.74 19.47 -6.06
C PRO A 497 -13.27 19.57 -4.63
N ARG A 498 -14.53 19.18 -4.41
CA ARG A 498 -15.17 19.13 -3.08
C ARG A 498 -15.36 17.71 -2.60
N LEU A 499 -15.37 17.50 -1.29
CA LEU A 499 -15.69 16.21 -0.68
C LEU A 499 -17.13 15.81 -1.01
N LEU A 500 -17.28 14.69 -1.71
CA LEU A 500 -18.57 14.07 -2.06
C LEU A 500 -18.98 13.01 -1.03
N GLY A 501 -18.01 12.30 -0.45
CA GLY A 501 -18.25 11.30 0.58
C GLY A 501 -16.96 10.72 1.15
N THR A 502 -17.08 9.99 2.25
CA THR A 502 -15.98 9.26 2.88
C THR A 502 -16.28 7.76 2.92
N ALA A 503 -15.26 6.94 2.83
CA ALA A 503 -15.32 5.51 3.11
C ALA A 503 -14.20 5.13 4.08
N THR A 504 -14.31 3.96 4.70
CA THR A 504 -13.36 3.44 5.67
C THR A 504 -12.98 2.02 5.24
N ILE A 505 -11.68 1.78 5.10
CA ILE A 505 -11.12 0.44 4.93
C ILE A 505 -10.73 -0.09 6.30
N SER A 506 -11.21 -1.27 6.63
CA SER A 506 -10.78 -2.07 7.78
C SER A 506 -10.04 -3.31 7.29
N ALA A 507 -9.02 -3.72 8.05
CA ALA A 507 -8.35 -5.01 7.90
C ALA A 507 -8.23 -5.66 9.28
N GLN A 508 -8.52 -6.96 9.38
CA GLN A 508 -8.38 -7.75 10.59
C GLN A 508 -7.51 -8.98 10.30
N ALA A 509 -6.43 -9.14 11.04
CA ALA A 509 -5.59 -10.33 10.97
C ALA A 509 -6.19 -11.44 11.84
N GLU A 510 -6.40 -12.64 11.28
CA GLU A 510 -6.89 -13.82 11.97
C GLU A 510 -6.00 -15.04 11.65
N LEU A 511 -5.75 -15.90 12.64
CA LEU A 511 -5.00 -17.14 12.41
C LEU A 511 -5.75 -18.03 11.40
N PRO A 512 -5.07 -18.67 10.45
CA PRO A 512 -5.74 -19.37 9.36
C PRO A 512 -6.15 -20.81 9.71
N PHE A 513 -5.77 -21.31 10.90
CA PHE A 513 -6.08 -22.67 11.35
C PHE A 513 -6.74 -22.72 12.74
N GLU A 514 -5.99 -22.96 13.82
CA GLU A 514 -6.51 -22.99 15.20
C GLU A 514 -6.36 -21.61 15.87
N GLN A 515 -7.41 -21.12 16.54
CA GLN A 515 -7.45 -19.77 17.14
C GLN A 515 -6.70 -19.68 18.48
N ALA A 516 -5.38 -19.93 18.47
CA ALA A 516 -4.50 -19.80 19.64
C ALA A 516 -4.26 -18.33 20.07
N GLN A 517 -4.52 -17.38 19.17
CA GLN A 517 -4.50 -15.94 19.36
C GLN A 517 -5.85 -15.37 18.92
N ARG A 518 -6.27 -14.23 19.50
CA ARG A 518 -7.47 -13.52 19.02
C ARG A 518 -7.16 -12.72 17.75
N PRO A 519 -8.16 -12.48 16.88
CA PRO A 519 -8.01 -11.56 15.77
C PRO A 519 -7.54 -10.18 16.22
N ILE A 520 -6.76 -9.49 15.37
CA ILE A 520 -6.26 -8.13 15.64
C ILE A 520 -6.65 -7.19 14.50
N ASP A 521 -7.33 -6.11 14.85
CA ASP A 521 -7.70 -5.05 13.91
C ASP A 521 -6.49 -4.14 13.59
N ALA A 522 -6.32 -3.81 12.31
CA ALA A 522 -5.46 -2.72 11.88
C ALA A 522 -6.07 -1.36 12.26
N THR A 523 -5.27 -0.30 12.25
CA THR A 523 -5.83 1.07 12.30
C THR A 523 -6.53 1.36 10.97
N PRO A 524 -7.85 1.70 10.95
CA PRO A 524 -8.58 1.85 9.69
C PRO A 524 -8.12 3.04 8.84
N LEU A 525 -8.06 2.86 7.52
CA LEU A 525 -7.80 3.95 6.57
C LEU A 525 -9.09 4.69 6.20
N THR A 526 -9.02 6.02 6.10
CA THR A 526 -10.14 6.84 5.62
C THR A 526 -9.91 7.23 4.16
N LYS A 527 -10.85 6.86 3.30
CA LYS A 527 -10.93 7.26 1.89
C LYS A 527 -11.84 8.48 1.73
N ARG A 528 -11.52 9.38 0.82
CA ARG A 528 -12.25 10.63 0.57
C ARG A 528 -12.46 10.81 -0.93
N LEU A 529 -13.71 10.72 -1.38
CA LEU A 529 -14.06 10.96 -2.77
C LEU A 529 -14.21 12.47 -2.99
N LEU A 530 -13.35 13.03 -3.82
CA LEU A 530 -13.43 14.43 -4.25
C LEU A 530 -14.10 14.51 -5.62
N SER A 531 -14.90 15.55 -5.83
CA SER A 531 -15.72 15.68 -7.04
C SER A 531 -15.77 17.11 -7.57
N LEU A 532 -15.86 17.21 -8.90
CA LEU A 532 -16.08 18.44 -9.66
C LEU A 532 -17.49 18.50 -10.29
N ALA A 533 -18.41 17.62 -9.85
CA ALA A 533 -19.82 17.75 -10.19
C ALA A 533 -20.39 19.10 -9.77
N GLY A 534 -21.48 19.51 -10.42
CA GLY A 534 -22.30 20.62 -9.96
C GLY A 534 -23.05 21.29 -11.09
N LYS A 535 -23.68 22.40 -10.74
CA LYS A 535 -24.46 23.26 -11.64
C LYS A 535 -24.12 24.72 -11.36
N SER A 536 -23.81 25.51 -12.39
CA SER A 536 -23.78 26.98 -12.29
C SER A 536 -24.83 27.60 -13.21
N LEU A 537 -25.20 28.85 -12.91
CA LEU A 537 -25.84 29.77 -13.83
C LEU A 537 -24.97 31.01 -13.88
N ASP A 538 -24.50 31.39 -15.07
CA ASP A 538 -23.56 32.50 -15.23
C ASP A 538 -24.09 33.44 -16.31
N CYS A 539 -24.11 34.74 -16.03
CA CYS A 539 -24.65 35.76 -16.92
C CYS A 539 -23.56 36.75 -17.33
N VAL A 540 -23.60 37.21 -18.59
CA VAL A 540 -22.68 38.21 -19.14
C VAL A 540 -23.44 39.30 -19.89
N ALA A 541 -23.01 40.55 -19.74
CA ALA A 541 -23.57 41.68 -20.48
C ALA A 541 -23.24 41.55 -21.98
N LYS A 542 -24.26 41.60 -22.85
CA LYS A 542 -24.13 41.50 -24.31
C LYS A 542 -24.30 42.86 -24.98
N THR A 543 -25.28 43.64 -24.54
CA THR A 543 -25.51 45.04 -24.92
C THR A 543 -26.05 45.80 -23.70
N PRO A 544 -26.22 47.14 -23.74
CA PRO A 544 -26.84 47.89 -22.64
C PRO A 544 -28.28 47.44 -22.26
N ILE A 545 -28.94 46.66 -23.11
CA ILE A 545 -30.31 46.15 -22.90
C ILE A 545 -30.44 44.63 -23.05
N GLU A 546 -29.33 43.90 -23.21
CA GLU A 546 -29.32 42.44 -23.38
C GLU A 546 -28.24 41.77 -22.53
N ALA A 547 -28.62 40.72 -21.82
CA ALA A 547 -27.72 39.80 -21.13
C ALA A 547 -27.79 38.41 -21.77
N PHE A 548 -26.68 37.69 -21.77
CA PHE A 548 -26.60 36.27 -22.16
C PHE A 548 -26.33 35.47 -20.90
N CYS A 549 -27.22 34.54 -20.55
CA CYS A 549 -27.05 33.66 -19.39
C CYS A 549 -26.90 32.21 -19.83
N VAL A 550 -26.02 31.49 -19.17
CA VAL A 550 -25.62 30.13 -19.50
C VAL A 550 -25.65 29.29 -18.24
N GLU A 551 -26.41 28.22 -18.31
CA GLU A 551 -26.29 27.12 -17.36
C GLU A 551 -25.15 26.20 -17.80
N THR A 552 -24.31 25.79 -16.85
CA THR A 552 -23.32 24.73 -17.05
C THR A 552 -23.54 23.60 -16.05
N ILE A 553 -23.57 22.34 -16.51
CA ILE A 553 -23.66 21.15 -15.66
C ILE A 553 -22.43 20.23 -15.87
N ARG A 554 -21.84 19.74 -14.78
CA ARG A 554 -20.80 18.70 -14.78
C ARG A 554 -21.17 17.50 -13.90
N ASN A 555 -20.75 16.30 -14.31
CA ASN A 555 -20.93 15.06 -13.55
C ASN A 555 -19.84 14.89 -12.46
N ILE A 556 -19.90 13.79 -11.69
CA ILE A 556 -19.00 13.57 -10.54
C ILE A 556 -17.51 13.54 -10.89
N ARG A 557 -17.17 13.20 -12.14
CA ARG A 557 -15.81 13.18 -12.70
C ARG A 557 -15.37 14.54 -13.26
N GLY A 558 -16.23 15.56 -13.19
CA GLY A 558 -16.01 16.88 -13.79
C GLY A 558 -16.35 16.98 -15.27
N ASN A 559 -16.92 15.94 -15.88
CA ASN A 559 -17.20 15.94 -17.33
C ASN A 559 -18.49 16.68 -17.63
N PRO A 560 -18.58 17.38 -18.78
CA PRO A 560 -19.80 18.07 -19.15
C PRO A 560 -20.95 17.08 -19.37
N VAL A 561 -22.13 17.42 -18.83
CA VAL A 561 -23.34 16.59 -18.99
C VAL A 561 -24.08 17.04 -20.24
N VAL A 562 -24.13 16.20 -21.27
CA VAL A 562 -24.74 16.52 -22.57
C VAL A 562 -26.23 16.18 -22.56
N GLY A 563 -27.09 17.00 -23.15
CA GLY A 563 -28.51 16.72 -23.28
C GLY A 563 -29.31 16.74 -21.97
N ALA A 564 -28.78 17.31 -20.88
CA ALA A 564 -29.55 17.55 -19.66
C ALA A 564 -30.62 18.62 -19.94
N PRO A 565 -31.90 18.39 -19.58
CA PRO A 565 -32.98 19.33 -19.83
C PRO A 565 -33.01 20.43 -18.77
N VAL A 566 -32.91 21.67 -19.24
CA VAL A 566 -32.87 22.89 -18.44
C VAL A 566 -34.12 23.71 -18.73
N VAL A 567 -34.77 24.25 -17.71
CA VAL A 567 -35.81 25.28 -17.86
C VAL A 567 -35.32 26.57 -17.26
N PHE A 568 -35.35 27.63 -18.07
CA PHE A 568 -35.08 28.98 -17.61
C PHE A 568 -36.41 29.73 -17.40
N SER A 569 -36.49 30.47 -16.29
CA SER A 569 -37.58 31.40 -15.96
C SER A 569 -36.99 32.75 -15.53
N ARG A 570 -37.80 33.82 -15.51
CA ARG A 570 -37.36 35.15 -15.08
C ARG A 570 -38.43 35.96 -14.37
N GLU A 571 -38.02 36.71 -13.35
CA GLU A 571 -38.87 37.65 -12.62
C GLU A 571 -38.23 39.06 -12.63
N PRO A 572 -38.96 40.14 -12.98
CA PRO A 572 -40.31 40.13 -13.53
C PRO A 572 -40.35 39.52 -14.94
N GLU A 573 -41.52 39.03 -15.33
CA GLU A 573 -41.81 38.50 -16.66
C GLU A 573 -41.36 39.44 -17.79
N GLY A 574 -40.97 38.87 -18.93
CA GLY A 574 -40.55 39.63 -20.10
C GLY A 574 -39.67 38.82 -21.03
N LYS A 575 -39.13 39.48 -22.06
CA LYS A 575 -38.44 38.78 -23.16
C LYS A 575 -37.22 37.96 -22.70
N MET A 576 -37.26 36.69 -23.09
CA MET A 576 -36.23 35.68 -22.92
C MET A 576 -36.32 34.71 -24.11
N GLU A 577 -35.19 34.41 -24.74
CA GLU A 577 -35.14 33.57 -25.95
C GLU A 577 -33.95 32.60 -25.87
N GLY A 578 -34.15 31.34 -26.27
CA GLY A 578 -33.07 30.34 -26.35
C GLY A 578 -31.94 30.75 -27.31
N ALA A 579 -30.69 30.56 -26.89
CA ALA A 579 -29.54 31.17 -27.56
C ALA A 579 -28.38 30.19 -27.77
N GLN A 580 -28.05 29.92 -29.04
CA GLN A 580 -26.90 29.11 -29.47
C GLN A 580 -25.74 30.04 -29.89
N LEU A 581 -24.94 30.51 -28.94
CA LEU A 581 -23.93 31.55 -29.15
C LEU A 581 -22.55 31.15 -28.61
N LEU A 582 -21.51 31.73 -29.19
CA LEU A 582 -20.16 31.78 -28.61
C LEU A 582 -19.93 33.21 -28.12
N PHE A 583 -20.06 33.45 -26.81
CA PHE A 583 -20.00 34.79 -26.23
C PHE A 583 -19.57 34.76 -24.75
N GLY A 584 -18.78 35.75 -24.31
CA GLY A 584 -18.39 35.91 -22.91
C GLY A 584 -17.60 34.74 -22.30
N GLY A 585 -16.94 33.92 -23.11
CA GLY A 585 -16.24 32.70 -22.68
C GLY A 585 -17.10 31.42 -22.73
N PHE A 586 -18.41 31.53 -22.93
CA PHE A 586 -19.34 30.41 -23.06
C PHE A 586 -19.61 30.07 -24.52
N ASP A 587 -19.96 28.81 -24.78
CA ASP A 587 -20.25 28.28 -26.12
C ASP A 587 -21.42 27.33 -26.06
N THR A 588 -22.63 27.85 -26.25
CA THR A 588 -23.90 27.10 -26.21
C THR A 588 -24.33 26.58 -27.58
N ARG A 589 -23.48 26.69 -28.61
CA ARG A 589 -23.80 26.15 -29.96
C ARG A 589 -24.04 24.64 -29.88
N GLY A 590 -25.07 24.15 -30.56
CA GLY A 590 -25.51 22.76 -30.48
C GLY A 590 -26.36 22.41 -29.25
N SER A 591 -26.69 23.37 -28.37
CA SER A 591 -27.81 23.20 -27.43
C SER A 591 -29.12 23.29 -28.21
N THR A 592 -30.14 22.49 -27.86
CA THR A 592 -31.48 22.70 -28.45
C THR A 592 -32.31 23.51 -27.48
N CYS A 593 -33.07 24.49 -27.96
CA CYS A 593 -33.96 25.28 -27.11
C CYS A 593 -35.31 25.49 -27.80
N SER A 594 -36.38 25.41 -27.03
CA SER A 594 -37.75 25.74 -27.44
C SER A 594 -38.37 26.69 -26.43
N ASN A 595 -38.79 27.87 -26.89
CA ASN A 595 -39.63 28.75 -26.10
C ASN A 595 -40.99 28.06 -25.91
N ARG A 596 -41.46 27.92 -24.67
CA ARG A 596 -42.72 27.24 -24.36
C ARG A 596 -43.58 28.15 -23.50
N GLN A 597 -44.61 28.75 -24.09
CA GLN A 597 -45.66 29.41 -23.30
C GLN A 597 -46.45 28.36 -22.53
N LEU A 598 -46.27 28.33 -21.21
CA LEU A 598 -47.07 27.54 -20.28
C LEU A 598 -48.03 28.47 -19.52
N GLY A 599 -49.09 28.89 -20.23
CA GLY A 599 -50.06 29.83 -19.69
C GLY A 599 -49.53 31.26 -19.72
N ALA A 600 -49.39 31.90 -18.57
CA ALA A 600 -48.98 33.30 -18.43
C ALA A 600 -47.45 33.51 -18.47
N PHE A 601 -46.66 32.46 -18.21
CA PHE A 601 -45.21 32.56 -18.04
C PHE A 601 -44.44 32.26 -19.33
N ASP A 602 -43.43 33.09 -19.61
CA ASP A 602 -42.43 32.86 -20.65
C ASP A 602 -41.30 31.97 -20.10
N GLU A 603 -41.41 30.65 -20.30
CA GLU A 603 -40.33 29.69 -20.04
C GLU A 603 -39.53 29.39 -21.33
N VAL A 604 -38.22 29.22 -21.19
CA VAL A 604 -37.37 28.65 -22.24
C VAL A 604 -36.84 27.29 -21.78
N GLN A 605 -37.24 26.24 -22.50
CA GLN A 605 -36.77 24.88 -22.25
C GLN A 605 -35.60 24.60 -23.19
N CYS A 606 -34.44 24.22 -22.66
CA CYS A 606 -33.24 23.89 -23.40
C CYS A 606 -32.70 22.51 -23.06
N THR A 607 -31.79 21.99 -23.88
CA THR A 607 -30.92 20.86 -23.54
C THR A 607 -29.46 21.27 -23.68
N THR A 608 -28.61 20.84 -22.74
CA THR A 608 -27.18 21.15 -22.76
C THR A 608 -26.47 20.55 -23.98
N ASN A 609 -25.46 21.26 -24.49
CA ASN A 609 -24.64 20.80 -25.62
C ASN A 609 -23.47 19.90 -25.17
N ALA A 610 -22.55 19.60 -26.10
CA ALA A 610 -21.32 18.82 -25.84
C ALA A 610 -20.39 19.42 -24.76
N LYS A 611 -20.54 20.70 -24.42
CA LYS A 611 -19.81 21.39 -23.33
C LYS A 611 -20.63 21.47 -22.03
N GLY A 612 -21.74 20.75 -21.94
CA GLY A 612 -22.63 20.78 -20.79
C GLY A 612 -23.32 22.14 -20.60
N GLN A 613 -23.41 22.92 -21.67
CA GLN A 613 -23.90 24.30 -21.65
C GLN A 613 -25.23 24.45 -22.39
N ALA A 614 -26.18 25.13 -21.75
CA ALA A 614 -27.43 25.62 -22.33
C ALA A 614 -27.55 27.12 -22.02
N GLY A 615 -28.15 27.93 -22.89
CA GLY A 615 -28.22 29.36 -22.60
C GLY A 615 -29.32 30.13 -23.33
N ILE A 616 -29.52 31.34 -22.84
CA ILE A 616 -30.63 32.24 -23.18
C ILE A 616 -30.12 33.66 -23.32
N VAL A 617 -30.79 34.45 -24.17
CA VAL A 617 -30.65 35.92 -24.17
C VAL A 617 -31.88 36.51 -23.50
N ILE A 618 -31.64 37.34 -22.49
CA ILE A 618 -32.66 38.12 -21.78
C ILE A 618 -32.58 39.56 -22.25
N LYS A 619 -33.74 40.18 -22.49
CA LYS A 619 -33.84 41.56 -22.94
C LYS A 619 -34.72 42.38 -22.00
N SER A 620 -34.24 43.55 -21.60
CA SER A 620 -35.04 44.57 -20.91
C SER A 620 -34.65 45.96 -21.38
N THR A 621 -35.65 46.73 -21.79
CA THR A 621 -35.53 48.17 -22.05
C THR A 621 -35.96 49.01 -20.84
N LEU A 622 -36.47 48.36 -19.78
CA LEU A 622 -36.83 49.02 -18.53
C LEU A 622 -35.67 48.88 -17.54
N PRO A 623 -35.25 49.98 -16.87
CA PRO A 623 -34.28 49.88 -15.79
C PRO A 623 -34.91 49.14 -14.60
N GLY A 624 -34.18 48.19 -14.03
CA GLY A 624 -34.67 47.32 -12.98
C GLY A 624 -33.71 46.18 -12.66
N LEU A 625 -34.08 45.41 -11.65
CA LEU A 625 -33.47 44.14 -11.34
C LEU A 625 -34.31 43.02 -11.97
N VAL A 626 -33.64 41.97 -12.46
CA VAL A 626 -34.27 40.76 -13.01
C VAL A 626 -33.60 39.54 -12.41
N ASP A 627 -34.34 38.75 -11.65
CA ASP A 627 -33.91 37.42 -11.21
C ASP A 627 -34.12 36.43 -12.36
N ILE A 628 -33.09 35.65 -12.66
CA ILE A 628 -33.12 34.53 -13.61
C ILE A 628 -32.97 33.26 -12.79
N ASP A 629 -33.92 32.33 -12.91
CA ASP A 629 -33.77 30.97 -12.41
C ASP A 629 -33.51 30.01 -13.58
N ALA A 630 -32.70 28.99 -13.31
CA ALA A 630 -32.43 27.90 -14.22
C ALA A 630 -32.52 26.57 -13.45
N GLU A 631 -33.43 25.71 -13.86
CA GLU A 631 -33.75 24.43 -13.22
C GLU A 631 -33.31 23.25 -14.11
N ASN A 632 -32.57 22.30 -13.54
CA ASN A 632 -32.36 21.01 -14.19
C ASN A 632 -33.57 20.09 -13.94
N VAL A 633 -34.51 20.08 -14.87
CA VAL A 633 -35.83 19.42 -14.74
C VAL A 633 -35.74 17.91 -14.54
N ALA A 634 -34.70 17.25 -15.06
CA ALA A 634 -34.58 15.81 -14.91
C ALA A 634 -34.15 15.36 -13.50
N THR A 635 -33.71 16.30 -12.65
CA THR A 635 -33.39 16.03 -11.23
C THR A 635 -34.61 16.07 -10.29
N ARG A 636 -35.81 16.44 -10.79
CA ARG A 636 -37.06 16.52 -10.02
C ARG A 636 -37.39 15.21 -9.31
N ASN A 637 -37.72 15.29 -8.02
CA ASN A 637 -38.09 14.14 -7.19
C ASN A 637 -39.35 14.42 -6.33
N GLY A 638 -40.49 14.60 -6.99
CA GLY A 638 -41.75 14.98 -6.31
C GLY A 638 -41.91 16.49 -6.06
N GLY A 639 -40.95 17.30 -6.52
CA GLY A 639 -40.97 18.77 -6.47
C GLY A 639 -40.18 19.38 -7.63
N LEU A 640 -39.65 20.58 -7.43
CA LEU A 640 -38.66 21.21 -8.34
C LEU A 640 -37.35 20.42 -8.34
N GLY A 641 -36.54 20.58 -9.38
CA GLY A 641 -35.20 20.04 -9.51
C GLY A 641 -34.14 20.97 -8.91
N VAL A 642 -32.86 20.66 -9.16
CA VAL A 642 -31.74 21.51 -8.74
C VAL A 642 -31.77 22.82 -9.52
N GLN A 643 -31.95 23.92 -8.80
CA GLN A 643 -32.09 25.29 -9.31
C GLN A 643 -30.85 26.15 -9.06
N ARG A 644 -30.65 27.18 -9.88
CA ARG A 644 -29.66 28.25 -9.65
C ARG A 644 -30.27 29.58 -10.05
N VAL A 645 -30.21 30.54 -9.13
CA VAL A 645 -30.72 31.90 -9.34
C VAL A 645 -29.56 32.87 -9.55
N ARG A 646 -29.75 33.85 -10.43
CA ARG A 646 -28.85 35.00 -10.65
C ARG A 646 -29.64 36.28 -10.86
N CYS A 647 -29.28 37.33 -10.12
CA CYS A 647 -29.80 38.67 -10.33
C CYS A 647 -29.02 39.41 -11.42
N ILE A 648 -29.71 40.15 -12.29
CA ILE A 648 -29.14 41.02 -13.32
C ILE A 648 -29.74 42.41 -13.17
N ARG A 649 -28.91 43.46 -13.23
CA ARG A 649 -29.37 44.85 -13.22
C ARG A 649 -29.29 45.47 -14.61
N PHE A 650 -30.44 45.85 -15.14
CA PHE A 650 -30.54 46.76 -16.29
C PHE A 650 -30.63 48.18 -15.73
N ALA A 651 -29.68 49.05 -16.07
CA ALA A 651 -29.61 50.42 -15.55
C ALA A 651 -30.08 51.48 -16.57
N GLY A 652 -30.39 51.07 -17.81
CA GLY A 652 -30.80 51.95 -18.91
C GLY A 652 -29.61 52.54 -19.70
N ASP A 653 -28.47 52.71 -19.03
CA ASP A 653 -27.15 53.01 -19.61
C ASP A 653 -26.26 51.76 -19.80
N GLY A 654 -26.57 50.65 -19.11
CA GLY A 654 -25.84 49.39 -19.20
C GLY A 654 -26.52 48.20 -18.53
N VAL A 655 -26.00 47.00 -18.81
CA VAL A 655 -26.25 45.79 -18.01
C VAL A 655 -25.11 45.65 -17.00
N THR A 656 -25.46 45.51 -15.73
CA THR A 656 -24.51 45.27 -14.63
C THR A 656 -24.90 44.01 -13.89
N LEU A 657 -23.89 43.24 -13.49
CA LEU A 657 -24.04 42.02 -12.69
C LEU A 657 -23.74 42.42 -11.24
N PRO A 658 -24.71 42.33 -10.30
CA PRO A 658 -24.43 42.52 -8.89
C PRO A 658 -23.40 41.49 -8.43
N ILE A 659 -22.27 41.95 -7.91
CA ILE A 659 -21.11 41.11 -7.58
C ILE A 659 -21.37 40.14 -6.40
N ASP A 660 -22.37 40.42 -5.55
CA ASP A 660 -22.53 39.75 -4.25
C ASP A 660 -23.97 39.25 -3.94
N ALA A 661 -24.88 39.20 -4.92
CA ALA A 661 -26.31 38.96 -4.65
C ALA A 661 -26.91 37.77 -5.43
N ASN A 662 -27.16 36.66 -4.73
CA ASN A 662 -27.85 35.47 -5.25
C ASN A 662 -29.35 35.69 -5.56
N PHE A 663 -29.92 36.80 -5.10
CA PHE A 663 -31.31 37.22 -5.31
C PHE A 663 -31.36 38.73 -5.46
N CYS A 664 -32.32 39.25 -6.22
CA CYS A 664 -32.56 40.69 -6.34
C CYS A 664 -33.24 41.31 -5.10
N SER A 665 -32.61 41.20 -3.92
CA SER A 665 -33.05 41.96 -2.74
C SER A 665 -32.90 43.46 -3.02
N GLY A 666 -34.02 44.19 -2.98
CA GLY A 666 -34.11 45.55 -3.52
C GLY A 666 -33.08 46.54 -2.96
N VAL A 667 -32.53 47.38 -3.86
CA VAL A 667 -31.68 48.52 -3.52
C VAL A 667 -32.45 49.46 -2.56
N PRO A 668 -31.82 49.97 -1.48
CA PRO A 668 -32.48 50.93 -0.59
C PRO A 668 -32.86 52.18 -1.39
N THR A 669 -34.18 52.38 -1.57
CA THR A 669 -34.71 53.56 -2.24
C THR A 669 -34.55 54.78 -1.32
N GLY A 670 -33.83 55.79 -1.81
CA GLY A 670 -33.75 57.09 -1.16
C GLY A 670 -35.11 57.79 -1.17
N GLY A 671 -35.92 57.53 -0.16
CA GLY A 671 -37.19 58.21 0.10
C GLY A 671 -37.05 59.18 1.27
N THR A 672 -37.34 60.46 1.04
CA THR A 672 -37.31 61.50 2.07
C THR A 672 -38.40 61.27 3.12
N GLY A 673 -37.95 61.09 4.36
CA GLY A 673 -38.68 61.16 5.64
C GLY A 673 -40.21 61.06 5.67
N ILE A 674 -40.71 59.92 6.14
CA ILE A 674 -41.86 59.85 7.04
C ILE A 674 -41.42 59.08 8.30
N PRO A 675 -41.59 59.62 9.52
CA PRO A 675 -41.14 58.94 10.73
C PRO A 675 -42.11 57.81 11.12
N VAL A 676 -41.63 56.56 11.06
CA VAL A 676 -42.34 55.42 11.64
C VAL A 676 -41.95 55.31 13.12
N THR A 677 -42.95 55.31 14.00
CA THR A 677 -42.76 55.20 15.46
C THR A 677 -42.11 53.86 15.85
N PRO A 678 -41.17 53.85 16.82
CA PRO A 678 -40.49 52.63 17.23
C PRO A 678 -41.43 51.66 17.94
N VAL A 679 -41.53 50.44 17.43
CA VAL A 679 -42.19 49.33 18.13
C VAL A 679 -41.28 48.85 19.26
N THR A 680 -41.84 48.72 20.47
CA THR A 680 -41.12 48.28 21.67
C THR A 680 -40.53 46.87 21.52
N PRO A 681 -39.29 46.62 21.98
CA PRO A 681 -38.68 45.28 21.92
C PRO A 681 -39.44 44.28 22.81
N VAL A 682 -39.68 43.09 22.28
CA VAL A 682 -40.16 41.94 23.07
C VAL A 682 -39.00 41.37 23.88
N THR A 683 -39.23 41.11 25.17
CA THR A 683 -38.23 40.54 26.10
C THR A 683 -37.82 39.10 25.70
N PRO A 684 -36.52 38.83 25.47
CA PRO A 684 -36.02 37.47 25.28
C PRO A 684 -36.03 36.67 26.59
N VAL A 685 -36.33 35.38 26.49
CA VAL A 685 -36.30 34.41 27.60
C VAL A 685 -34.85 34.03 27.95
N THR A 686 -34.56 33.86 29.24
CA THR A 686 -33.24 33.46 29.78
C THR A 686 -32.77 32.07 29.37
N PRO A 687 -31.56 31.93 28.79
CA PRO A 687 -30.81 30.67 28.72
C PRO A 687 -29.79 30.53 29.87
N VAL A 688 -29.37 29.29 30.14
CA VAL A 688 -28.58 28.88 31.32
C VAL A 688 -27.07 29.14 31.14
N THR A 689 -26.37 29.40 32.25
CA THR A 689 -24.92 29.63 32.36
C THR A 689 -24.02 28.43 31.99
N PRO A 690 -22.93 28.68 31.22
CA PRO A 690 -21.69 27.89 31.25
C PRO A 690 -20.49 28.68 31.83
N VAL A 691 -19.38 27.97 32.06
CA VAL A 691 -18.27 28.37 32.97
C VAL A 691 -17.09 29.07 32.26
N THR A 692 -16.31 29.82 33.05
CA THR A 692 -15.24 30.78 32.69
C THR A 692 -13.95 30.18 32.07
N PRO A 693 -13.35 30.85 31.07
CA PRO A 693 -11.91 30.82 30.76
C PRO A 693 -11.17 32.14 31.09
N VAL A 694 -9.85 32.06 31.30
CA VAL A 694 -8.98 33.18 31.78
C VAL A 694 -8.25 33.92 30.61
N ALA A 695 -7.87 35.17 30.87
CA ALA A 695 -7.49 36.23 29.91
C ALA A 695 -6.01 36.23 29.41
N PRO A 696 -5.67 37.05 28.38
CA PRO A 696 -4.37 37.04 27.66
C PRO A 696 -3.46 38.26 27.94
N THR A 697 -2.25 38.29 27.34
CA THR A 697 -1.37 39.48 27.23
C THR A 697 -0.60 39.56 25.89
N THR A 698 -0.18 40.77 25.50
CA THR A 698 0.06 41.21 24.10
C THR A 698 1.55 41.71 23.87
N PRO A 699 1.98 42.53 22.87
CA PRO A 699 2.92 42.10 21.80
C PRO A 699 4.21 42.97 21.59
N THR A 700 4.75 42.99 20.34
CA THR A 700 5.73 43.94 19.70
C THR A 700 7.24 43.68 19.99
N THR A 701 8.26 43.94 19.14
CA THR A 701 8.44 44.76 17.90
C THR A 701 9.58 44.20 17.01
N ALA A 702 9.72 44.66 15.74
CA ALA A 702 10.90 44.42 14.88
C ALA A 702 11.40 45.70 14.16
N THR A 703 12.72 45.86 13.98
CA THR A 703 13.39 46.96 13.21
C THR A 703 14.78 46.54 12.68
N GLN A 704 15.26 47.23 11.62
CA GLN A 704 16.53 46.99 10.88
C GLN A 704 17.70 47.88 11.42
N SER A 705 18.93 47.99 10.85
CA SER A 705 19.62 47.50 9.63
C SER A 705 21.18 47.55 9.81
N VAL A 706 21.97 47.33 8.72
CA VAL A 706 23.26 47.99 8.33
C VAL A 706 24.33 47.03 7.77
N ALA A 707 25.03 47.46 6.70
CA ALA A 707 26.20 46.80 6.06
C ALA A 707 27.24 47.83 5.55
N PRO A 708 28.51 47.44 5.33
CA PRO A 708 29.43 48.10 4.37
C PRO A 708 30.27 47.09 3.51
N ALA A 709 30.95 47.41 2.38
CA ALA A 709 30.86 48.47 1.36
C ALA A 709 31.84 48.17 0.16
N VAL A 710 31.57 48.72 -1.05
CA VAL A 710 32.43 48.85 -2.30
C VAL A 710 32.98 47.56 -2.98
N SER A 711 33.14 47.43 -4.32
CA SER A 711 33.24 48.40 -5.44
C SER A 711 32.94 47.87 -6.88
N ALA A 712 32.39 48.75 -7.76
CA ALA A 712 32.49 48.80 -9.25
C ALA A 712 31.85 47.66 -10.13
N ALA A 713 31.26 47.85 -11.34
CA ALA A 713 30.97 49.02 -12.19
C ALA A 713 29.83 48.80 -13.26
N ILE A 714 29.02 49.84 -13.52
CA ILE A 714 28.48 50.38 -14.83
C ILE A 714 27.63 49.49 -15.81
N VAL A 715 26.31 49.79 -15.92
CA VAL A 715 25.44 50.17 -17.10
C VAL A 715 25.67 49.47 -18.49
N SER A 716 24.70 48.98 -19.31
CA SER A 716 23.34 49.46 -19.71
C SER A 716 22.36 48.38 -20.28
N LEU A 717 21.15 48.85 -20.65
CA LEU A 717 20.03 48.27 -21.42
C LEU A 717 20.27 47.13 -22.44
N ALA A 718 19.28 46.22 -22.47
CA ALA A 718 18.68 45.50 -23.61
C ALA A 718 19.56 44.62 -24.53
N GLY A 719 19.28 43.31 -24.51
CA GLY A 719 19.66 42.35 -25.55
C GLY A 719 20.21 41.04 -24.99
N ASN A 720 19.53 39.92 -25.25
CA ASN A 720 20.11 38.59 -25.04
C ASN A 720 21.04 38.24 -26.22
N PRO A 721 22.31 37.90 -25.93
CA PRO A 721 22.95 36.80 -26.64
C PRO A 721 23.50 35.75 -25.64
N ILE A 722 23.42 34.48 -26.03
CA ILE A 722 23.90 33.34 -25.24
C ILE A 722 25.41 33.14 -25.45
N PRO A 723 26.22 32.99 -24.39
CA PRO A 723 27.54 32.39 -24.46
C PRO A 723 27.65 31.08 -23.65
N ALA A 724 28.55 30.20 -24.10
CA ALA A 724 28.75 28.81 -23.69
C ALA A 724 28.75 28.49 -22.17
N THR A 725 28.19 27.32 -21.84
CA THR A 725 28.15 26.72 -20.51
C THR A 725 29.55 26.51 -19.92
N ALA A 726 29.83 27.14 -18.78
CA ALA A 726 31.01 26.86 -17.95
C ALA A 726 30.67 25.80 -16.87
N PRO A 727 31.66 25.05 -16.33
CA PRO A 727 31.41 23.92 -15.43
C PRO A 727 30.75 24.32 -14.10
N ALA A 728 29.92 23.42 -13.55
CA ALA A 728 29.11 23.67 -12.38
C ALA A 728 29.91 23.99 -11.11
N ALA A 729 29.54 25.07 -10.42
CA ALA A 729 30.00 25.35 -9.07
C ALA A 729 29.32 24.40 -8.07
N LYS A 730 30.12 23.71 -7.26
CA LYS A 730 29.64 22.73 -6.28
C LYS A 730 28.82 23.40 -5.18
N ALA A 731 27.55 23.02 -5.04
CA ALA A 731 26.67 23.57 -4.01
C ALA A 731 27.19 23.28 -2.59
N PRO A 732 27.00 24.20 -1.62
CA PRO A 732 27.43 23.98 -0.24
C PRO A 732 26.62 22.85 0.41
N ALA A 733 27.31 21.89 1.02
CA ALA A 733 26.68 20.72 1.62
C ALA A 733 25.71 21.08 2.77
N ALA A 734 24.54 20.43 2.78
CA ALA A 734 23.52 20.64 3.80
C ALA A 734 24.04 20.26 5.20
N LYS A 735 23.72 21.10 6.20
CA LYS A 735 24.16 20.91 7.58
C LYS A 735 23.38 19.75 8.22
N ALA A 736 24.07 18.68 8.59
CA ALA A 736 23.48 17.46 9.15
C ALA A 736 22.52 17.74 10.32
N ALA A 737 21.24 17.41 10.14
CA ALA A 737 20.27 17.42 11.25
C ALA A 737 20.52 16.21 12.15
N ALA A 738 20.40 16.41 13.46
CA ALA A 738 20.41 15.32 14.44
C ALA A 738 19.07 15.27 15.17
N SER A 739 18.58 14.06 15.47
CA SER A 739 17.32 13.82 16.19
C SER A 739 17.52 12.84 17.36
N VAL A 740 16.67 12.92 18.39
CA VAL A 740 16.64 11.90 19.46
C VAL A 740 15.63 10.84 19.07
N ARG A 741 16.06 9.57 19.01
CA ARG A 741 15.19 8.43 18.70
C ARG A 741 14.61 7.79 19.97
N SER A 742 15.43 7.65 21.02
CA SER A 742 14.95 7.14 22.32
C SER A 742 15.75 7.74 23.48
N ALA A 743 15.12 7.83 24.66
CA ALA A 743 15.76 8.27 25.90
C ALA A 743 15.12 7.57 27.12
N ARG A 744 15.76 6.51 27.64
CA ARG A 744 15.25 5.67 28.74
C ARG A 744 16.07 5.81 30.04
N LEU A 745 15.38 5.76 31.17
CA LEU A 745 16.01 5.64 32.50
C LEU A 745 16.16 4.16 32.85
N VAL A 746 17.40 3.68 32.89
CA VAL A 746 17.73 2.28 33.22
C VAL A 746 18.24 2.22 34.66
N VAL A 747 17.96 1.13 35.38
CA VAL A 747 18.48 0.87 36.73
C VAL A 747 19.38 -0.35 36.68
N ILE A 748 20.66 -0.19 37.03
CA ILE A 748 21.63 -1.30 37.10
C ILE A 748 22.30 -1.22 38.46
N ASN A 749 22.31 -2.34 39.21
CA ASN A 749 22.87 -2.45 40.56
C ASN A 749 22.40 -1.32 41.51
N GLY A 750 21.10 -0.99 41.45
CA GLY A 750 20.46 0.05 42.26
C GLY A 750 20.75 1.50 41.84
N VAL A 751 21.64 1.74 40.86
CA VAL A 751 21.99 3.07 40.36
C VAL A 751 21.22 3.38 39.08
N ARG A 752 20.70 4.61 38.97
CA ARG A 752 19.93 5.08 37.82
C ARG A 752 20.82 5.75 36.77
N TYR A 753 20.66 5.35 35.52
CA TYR A 753 21.37 5.89 34.36
C TYR A 753 20.39 6.36 33.30
N LEU A 754 20.80 7.34 32.48
CA LEU A 754 20.08 7.73 31.28
C LEU A 754 20.80 7.12 30.08
N VAL A 755 20.08 6.34 29.28
CA VAL A 755 20.53 5.81 27.99
C VAL A 755 19.77 6.57 26.89
N VAL A 756 20.48 7.07 25.89
CA VAL A 756 19.89 7.82 24.77
C VAL A 756 20.42 7.28 23.44
N ARG A 757 19.54 7.10 22.45
CA ARG A 757 19.89 6.89 21.04
C ARG A 757 19.58 8.16 20.26
N ALA A 758 20.59 8.77 19.65
CA ALA A 758 20.45 9.94 18.79
C ALA A 758 20.89 9.59 17.36
N SER A 759 20.13 10.01 16.36
CA SER A 759 20.42 9.74 14.94
C SER A 759 21.03 10.98 14.28
N SER A 760 22.11 10.82 13.53
CA SER A 760 22.75 11.87 12.71
C SER A 760 23.81 11.27 11.80
N SER A 761 24.16 11.95 10.70
CA SER A 761 25.35 11.64 9.90
C SER A 761 26.66 12.14 10.51
N ALA A 762 26.61 13.03 11.52
CA ALA A 762 27.78 13.35 12.35
C ALA A 762 28.01 12.26 13.42
N PRO A 763 29.26 11.88 13.77
CA PRO A 763 29.55 10.78 14.70
C PRO A 763 29.21 11.09 16.17
N THR A 764 28.88 12.33 16.49
CA THR A 764 28.41 12.74 17.82
C THR A 764 27.35 13.84 17.72
N ALA A 765 26.44 13.88 18.70
CA ALA A 765 25.42 14.91 18.85
C ALA A 765 25.48 15.55 20.24
N LYS A 766 25.17 16.85 20.33
CA LYS A 766 25.00 17.56 21.61
C LYS A 766 23.54 17.49 22.03
N LEU A 767 23.29 17.00 23.23
CA LEU A 767 21.98 16.83 23.82
C LEU A 767 21.79 17.74 25.03
N ARG A 768 20.64 18.39 25.12
CA ARG A 768 20.17 19.14 26.29
C ARG A 768 19.26 18.23 27.11
N ILE A 769 19.67 17.91 28.33
CA ILE A 769 19.01 16.95 29.22
C ILE A 769 18.47 17.70 30.44
N THR A 770 17.21 17.46 30.77
CA THR A 770 16.52 18.10 31.90
C THR A 770 15.80 17.06 32.74
N LEU A 771 16.07 17.01 34.04
CA LEU A 771 15.46 16.04 34.95
C LEU A 771 14.20 16.65 35.59
N VAL A 772 13.13 15.87 35.66
CA VAL A 772 11.86 16.26 36.31
C VAL A 772 11.66 15.41 37.55
N MET A 773 11.60 16.05 38.71
CA MET A 773 11.42 15.38 40.01
C MET A 773 9.95 14.93 40.19
N ARG A 774 9.71 13.95 41.08
CA ARG A 774 8.35 13.52 41.46
C ARG A 774 7.47 14.67 41.97
N THR A 775 8.08 15.72 42.54
CA THR A 775 7.42 16.96 42.97
C THR A 775 7.09 17.94 41.84
N GLY A 776 7.29 17.57 40.57
CA GLY A 776 7.13 18.45 39.41
C GLY A 776 8.28 19.45 39.20
N LYS A 777 9.17 19.64 40.19
CA LYS A 777 10.32 20.53 40.09
C LYS A 777 11.30 20.07 39.01
N VAL A 778 11.65 20.96 38.10
CA VAL A 778 12.57 20.74 36.98
C VAL A 778 13.98 21.19 37.35
N THR A 779 15.01 20.42 37.01
CA THR A 779 16.42 20.81 37.25
C THR A 779 16.92 21.79 36.18
N LYS A 780 18.03 22.49 36.44
CA LYS A 780 18.73 23.22 35.37
C LYS A 780 19.11 22.22 34.25
N PRO A 781 18.95 22.59 32.96
CA PRO A 781 19.30 21.72 31.86
C PRO A 781 20.82 21.56 31.75
N VAL A 782 21.26 20.33 31.48
CA VAL A 782 22.67 19.95 31.36
C VAL A 782 22.93 19.53 29.92
N VAL A 783 24.01 20.04 29.29
CA VAL A 783 24.41 19.62 27.95
C VAL A 783 25.44 18.49 28.01
N ARG A 784 25.27 17.48 27.17
CA ARG A 784 26.17 16.32 27.04
C ARG A 784 26.37 15.97 25.56
N THR A 785 27.60 15.63 25.19
CA THR A 785 27.91 15.05 23.87
C THR A 785 27.77 13.54 23.97
N VAL A 786 27.07 12.92 23.02
CA VAL A 786 26.94 11.45 22.90
C VAL A 786 27.35 11.00 21.50
N ARG A 787 27.74 9.73 21.34
CA ARG A 787 27.86 9.11 20.01
C ARG A 787 26.47 8.90 19.42
N THR A 788 26.39 8.96 18.09
CA THR A 788 25.14 8.80 17.32
C THR A 788 24.97 7.37 16.80
N ASN A 789 23.77 7.09 16.29
CA ASN A 789 23.31 5.86 15.62
C ASN A 789 23.29 4.58 16.47
N ARG A 790 23.74 4.64 17.73
CA ARG A 790 23.64 3.58 18.75
C ARG A 790 23.10 4.10 20.08
N ALA A 791 22.64 3.20 20.95
CA ALA A 791 22.27 3.55 22.32
C ALA A 791 23.54 3.85 23.14
N VAL A 792 23.53 4.95 23.91
CA VAL A 792 24.69 5.36 24.73
C VAL A 792 24.25 5.78 26.12
N ARG A 793 24.89 5.20 27.15
CA ARG A 793 24.80 5.67 28.53
C ARG A 793 25.43 7.06 28.65
N VAL A 794 24.65 8.05 29.10
CA VAL A 794 25.12 9.42 29.28
C VAL A 794 26.09 9.48 30.46
N ALA A 795 27.37 9.71 30.16
CA ALA A 795 28.41 9.84 31.17
C ALA A 795 28.22 11.07 32.08
N ASN A 796 28.68 10.95 33.33
CA ASN A 796 28.74 12.03 34.32
C ASN A 796 27.39 12.75 34.52
N LEU A 797 26.30 11.98 34.60
CA LEU A 797 24.96 12.44 34.95
C LEU A 797 24.44 11.63 36.16
N ALA A 798 24.43 12.23 37.35
CA ALA A 798 23.89 11.61 38.55
C ALA A 798 22.37 11.77 38.60
N ILE A 799 21.63 10.66 38.72
CA ILE A 799 20.16 10.64 38.67
C ILE A 799 19.61 10.10 39.99
N SER A 800 18.99 10.96 40.78
CA SER A 800 18.43 10.54 42.07
C SER A 800 17.15 9.69 41.93
N LYS A 801 16.84 8.89 42.94
CA LYS A 801 15.57 8.13 43.05
C LYS A 801 14.30 9.00 43.00
N HIS A 802 14.44 10.31 43.21
CA HIS A 802 13.34 11.28 43.18
C HIS A 802 13.04 11.83 41.78
N VAL A 803 13.83 11.49 40.75
CA VAL A 803 13.51 11.81 39.35
C VAL A 803 12.36 10.92 38.86
N ARG A 804 11.32 11.53 38.28
CA ARG A 804 10.15 10.86 37.69
C ARG A 804 10.33 10.67 36.18
N THR A 805 10.73 11.71 35.46
CA THR A 805 10.95 11.67 34.01
C THR A 805 12.16 12.51 33.60
N VAL A 806 12.64 12.32 32.37
CA VAL A 806 13.71 13.09 31.76
C VAL A 806 13.21 13.66 30.44
N ARG A 807 13.57 14.92 30.15
CA ARG A 807 13.37 15.54 28.83
C ARG A 807 14.72 15.69 28.15
N VAL A 808 14.82 15.23 26.91
CA VAL A 808 16.05 15.30 26.10
C VAL A 808 15.72 15.96 24.77
N SER A 809 16.54 16.91 24.32
CA SER A 809 16.45 17.51 23.00
C SER A 809 17.84 17.66 22.38
N VAL A 810 17.92 17.74 21.06
CA VAL A 810 19.17 18.07 20.35
C VAL A 810 19.47 19.57 20.50
N VAL A 811 20.75 19.94 20.50
CA VAL A 811 21.26 21.31 20.37
C VAL A 811 21.82 21.47 18.96
N GLN A 812 21.24 22.38 18.16
CA GLN A 812 21.66 22.73 16.79
C GLN A 812 22.88 23.67 16.75
#